data_AF-A0A7C4QQM9-F1
#
_entry.id   AF-A0A7C4QQM9-F1
#
_cell.length_a   1.000
_cell.length_b   1.000
_cell.length_c   1.000
_cell.angle_alpha   90.00
_cell.angle_beta   90.00
_cell.angle_gamma   90.00
#
_symmetry.space_group_name_H-M   'P 1'
#
loop_
_entity.id
_entity.type
_entity.pdbx_description
1 polymer ?
#
loop_
_entity_poly.entity_id
_entity_poly.type
_entity_poly.pdbx_seq_one_letter_code
_entity_poly.pdbx_strand_id
1 'polypeptide(L)'
;MSEPPPTGKTLLVSAESHRILASGSPLRWRRNVMYRLLVAAPLLAVVCCAVSGKAATAAPLTAAQKKELNDIRSDAGKASGLVSRKKFEEAEQVLADAEARLDKIIKEAELPETDVQVRAIRKLLETQRSILIKATGGKAGAPDVSFVSDVAPILVDKCLRCHDENNTSGGLRLDTFAALERGGQSGPLLVPRNPALSRIMQRVGALNPQLRMPRNAEPLSESELRTLAAWITAGAPFDGTDKNVSLSLLSKNPAAAKEKIEIVKATGNETVSFIRDVAPTFVNTCGGCHGNRRSGGLSLATFEGVMVGGESGRAVVPGDVEASILFQKLRDGEMPQGNQARITRKFYADLQTWIKEGAKYDGNDPKRPLRELIPTPEQLRAQELAKLTAEGWLDKRRTESVALWKQSFPQGGEPLLHETDDFLVVGDVAQRRLEDVGSWAQEHAAALRSMFNLKDEPLFKGKLAIFVFKDRFGYEEFNSTIHRREVPREVVGHSEVTAAQDRAFAAVQDVGDDADPHSPGMQLNVVEHVTGAFLKRDGGSIPDWLARGAGLAIAAGKLKEGNAYMAALRGRAGDALRQANLTDPADVFNNGQFSPADIGPIGYVLVDYLLRQGGAGRFGQLVKRFQAGDTPQAAIQSVYQTTPRQLGTTFVQSASLATSGKKAKKGS
;
A
#
# COMPACT_ATOMS: atom_id res chain seq x y z
N MET A 1 29.98 -32.41 45.99
CA MET A 1 30.05 -30.96 45.70
C MET A 1 29.66 -30.83 44.23
N SER A 2 28.57 -30.21 43.79
CA SER A 2 27.65 -29.25 44.42
C SER A 2 26.39 -29.19 43.54
N GLU A 3 25.25 -28.95 44.21
CA GLU A 3 23.83 -28.77 43.86
C GLU A 3 23.36 -28.48 42.40
N PRO A 4 22.10 -28.86 42.06
CA PRO A 4 21.38 -28.38 40.89
C PRO A 4 20.60 -27.05 41.17
N PRO A 5 20.26 -26.26 40.13
CA PRO A 5 19.60 -24.95 40.30
C PRO A 5 18.06 -25.06 40.43
N PRO A 6 17.39 -24.05 41.00
CA PRO A 6 15.98 -24.12 41.36
C PRO A 6 15.02 -23.64 40.25
N THR A 7 13.83 -24.24 40.30
CA THR A 7 12.60 -23.94 39.55
C THR A 7 11.98 -22.57 39.89
N GLY A 8 11.42 -21.88 38.88
CA GLY A 8 10.69 -20.63 39.05
C GLY A 8 9.61 -20.36 37.97
N LYS A 9 8.38 -20.80 38.27
CA LYS A 9 7.04 -20.22 38.01
C LYS A 9 6.70 -19.58 36.65
N THR A 10 5.84 -20.27 35.90
CA THR A 10 4.93 -19.75 34.86
C THR A 10 3.65 -19.21 35.51
N LEU A 11 3.26 -17.97 35.18
CA LEU A 11 1.92 -17.43 35.47
C LEU A 11 1.17 -17.18 34.16
N LEU A 12 0.07 -17.92 34.01
CA LEU A 12 -1.06 -17.67 33.12
C LEU A 12 -1.88 -16.49 33.64
N VAL A 13 -2.30 -15.57 32.79
CA VAL A 13 -3.55 -14.83 32.94
C VAL A 13 -4.20 -14.66 31.57
N SER A 14 -5.48 -15.00 31.55
CA SER A 14 -6.42 -15.13 30.44
C SER A 14 -6.91 -13.80 29.89
N ALA A 15 -7.26 -13.79 28.61
CA ALA A 15 -8.04 -12.75 27.97
C ALA A 15 -9.54 -13.03 28.19
N GLU A 16 -10.25 -12.06 28.77
CA GLU A 16 -11.70 -12.07 28.89
C GLU A 16 -12.31 -10.99 27.98
N SER A 17 -13.43 -11.40 27.39
CA SER A 17 -14.23 -10.71 26.40
C SER A 17 -15.42 -10.01 27.08
N HIS A 18 -16.02 -8.99 26.46
CA HIS A 18 -17.47 -8.92 26.18
C HIS A 18 -17.97 -7.54 25.70
N ARG A 19 -18.66 -7.61 24.54
CA ARG A 19 -19.98 -7.01 24.17
C ARG A 19 -20.27 -5.50 24.36
N ILE A 20 -20.38 -4.85 23.19
CA ILE A 20 -21.58 -4.20 22.59
C ILE A 20 -22.69 -3.74 23.57
N LEU A 21 -23.01 -2.44 23.53
CA LEU A 21 -24.39 -1.93 23.41
C LEU A 21 -24.40 -0.54 22.74
N ALA A 22 -25.29 -0.39 21.75
CA ALA A 22 -25.64 0.84 21.05
C ALA A 22 -26.80 1.56 21.76
N SER A 23 -26.85 2.90 21.71
CA SER A 23 -28.09 3.68 21.50
C SER A 23 -27.87 5.20 21.59
N GLY A 24 -28.52 5.95 20.70
CA GLY A 24 -29.23 7.19 21.05
C GLY A 24 -28.50 8.53 21.05
N SER A 25 -28.47 9.21 19.91
CA SER A 25 -28.45 10.69 19.77
C SER A 25 -29.82 11.31 20.17
N PRO A 26 -30.09 12.64 20.12
CA PRO A 26 -29.26 13.87 20.31
C PRO A 26 -30.01 15.04 21.07
N LEU A 27 -29.42 16.25 21.08
CA LEU A 27 -30.04 17.61 21.18
C LEU A 27 -30.49 18.21 22.55
N ARG A 28 -29.88 19.36 22.91
CA ARG A 28 -30.49 20.72 23.17
C ARG A 28 -29.54 21.57 24.05
N TRP A 29 -28.90 22.61 23.54
CA TRP A 29 -29.33 24.02 23.37
C TRP A 29 -29.69 24.79 24.66
N ARG A 30 -28.85 25.82 24.93
CA ARG A 30 -29.14 27.14 25.56
C ARG A 30 -29.40 27.11 27.09
N ARG A 31 -29.03 28.10 27.91
CA ARG A 31 -28.84 29.56 27.69
C ARG A 31 -28.29 30.20 28.99
N ASN A 32 -27.84 31.45 28.84
CA ASN A 32 -27.79 32.55 29.82
C ASN A 32 -26.73 32.51 30.95
N VAL A 33 -25.82 33.49 31.13
CA VAL A 33 -25.84 34.98 31.10
C VAL A 33 -25.93 35.58 32.51
N MET A 34 -24.86 36.32 32.86
CA MET A 34 -24.73 37.51 33.73
C MET A 34 -25.06 37.44 35.23
N TYR A 35 -24.08 37.81 36.09
CA TYR A 35 -23.88 39.12 36.75
C TYR A 35 -22.78 38.97 37.82
N ARG A 36 -21.58 39.58 37.67
CA ARG A 36 -21.09 40.81 38.34
C ARG A 36 -21.51 40.98 39.82
N LEU A 37 -20.54 41.16 40.74
CA LEU A 37 -20.19 42.45 41.40
C LEU A 37 -19.20 42.26 42.59
N LEU A 38 -18.16 43.11 42.60
CA LEU A 38 -17.49 43.80 43.74
C LEU A 38 -16.76 42.91 44.79
N VAL A 39 -15.57 43.26 45.31
CA VAL A 39 -15.17 44.47 46.06
C VAL A 39 -13.62 44.60 46.09
N ALA A 40 -13.14 45.85 46.19
CA ALA A 40 -11.76 46.35 46.38
C ALA A 40 -10.99 45.73 47.60
N ALA A 41 -9.66 45.76 47.73
CA ALA A 41 -8.79 46.93 47.89
C ALA A 41 -7.28 46.53 47.88
N PRO A 42 -6.33 47.49 47.80
CA PRO A 42 -4.97 47.31 47.29
C PRO A 42 -3.88 47.24 48.40
N LEU A 43 -2.67 46.80 48.04
CA LEU A 43 -1.45 47.04 48.82
C LEU A 43 -0.27 47.40 47.89
N LEU A 44 0.18 48.64 48.04
CA LEU A 44 1.46 49.19 47.61
C LEU A 44 2.58 48.63 48.52
N ALA A 45 3.74 48.28 47.97
CA ALA A 45 5.04 48.83 48.39
C ALA A 45 6.23 48.26 47.58
N VAL A 46 6.88 49.17 46.85
CA VAL A 46 8.33 49.41 46.76
C VAL A 46 9.24 48.27 46.25
N VAL A 47 9.73 48.43 45.01
CA VAL A 47 11.17 48.37 44.69
C VAL A 47 11.49 49.47 43.68
N CYS A 48 12.23 50.48 44.12
CA CYS A 48 12.93 51.44 43.26
C CYS A 48 14.18 50.75 42.67
N CYS A 49 14.29 50.72 41.34
CA CYS A 49 15.59 50.75 40.68
C CYS A 49 15.47 51.64 39.44
N ALA A 50 16.34 52.65 39.40
CA ALA A 50 16.41 53.68 38.39
C ALA A 50 16.80 53.13 37.02
N VAL A 51 16.01 53.46 35.99
CA VAL A 51 16.54 53.74 34.66
C VAL A 51 15.98 55.09 34.26
N SER A 52 16.82 56.11 34.43
CA SER A 52 16.65 57.45 33.92
C SER A 52 16.74 57.42 32.39
N GLY A 53 15.65 57.00 31.73
CA GLY A 53 15.45 57.21 30.31
C GLY A 53 15.16 58.69 30.08
N LYS A 54 16.14 59.43 29.54
CA LYS A 54 15.92 60.79 29.02
C LYS A 54 14.70 60.75 28.10
N ALA A 55 13.61 61.40 28.49
CA ALA A 55 12.58 61.78 27.53
C ALA A 55 13.26 62.75 26.56
N ALA A 56 13.57 62.27 25.35
CA ALA A 56 13.99 63.13 24.26
C ALA A 56 12.81 64.07 23.98
N THR A 57 12.90 65.30 24.47
CA THR A 57 11.99 66.36 24.04
C THR A 57 12.25 66.58 22.55
N ALA A 58 11.32 66.11 21.71
CA ALA A 58 11.34 66.33 20.27
C ALA A 58 11.66 67.81 20.00
N ALA A 59 12.63 68.06 19.12
CA ALA A 59 12.99 69.42 18.75
C ALA A 59 11.73 70.15 18.23
N PRO A 60 11.48 71.40 18.64
CA PRO A 60 10.32 72.13 18.15
C PRO A 60 10.41 72.30 16.63
N LEU A 61 9.35 71.91 15.91
CA LEU A 61 9.30 71.97 14.46
C LEU A 61 9.74 73.33 13.93
N THR A 62 10.63 73.32 12.94
CA THR A 62 11.10 74.53 12.25
C THR A 62 9.95 75.22 11.52
N ALA A 63 10.11 76.52 11.23
CA ALA A 63 9.11 77.26 10.45
C ALA A 63 8.88 76.63 9.06
N ALA A 64 9.93 76.06 8.46
CA ALA A 64 9.84 75.32 7.20
C ALA A 64 9.01 74.03 7.33
N GLN A 65 9.25 73.22 8.36
CA GLN A 65 8.48 71.99 8.60
C GLN A 65 7.01 72.28 8.93
N LYS A 66 6.71 73.35 9.68
CA LYS A 66 5.32 73.77 9.95
C LYS A 66 4.59 74.21 8.68
N LYS A 67 5.29 74.90 7.78
CA LYS A 67 4.75 75.27 6.47
C LYS A 67 4.46 74.02 5.63
N GLU A 68 5.41 73.09 5.56
CA GLU A 68 5.27 71.84 4.80
C GLU A 68 4.11 70.97 5.33
N LEU A 69 3.92 70.88 6.65
CA LEU A 69 2.76 70.16 7.23
C LEU A 69 1.41 70.78 6.83
N ASN A 70 1.35 72.11 6.66
CA ASN A 70 0.14 72.77 6.16
C ASN A 70 -0.06 72.56 4.65
N ASP A 71 1.02 72.53 3.87
CA ASP A 71 0.98 72.24 2.44
C ASP A 71 0.50 70.78 2.20
N ILE A 72 0.99 69.82 2.99
CA ILE A 72 0.52 68.41 3.00
C ILE A 72 -0.99 68.33 3.29
N ARG A 73 -1.51 69.10 4.26
CA ARG A 73 -2.96 69.16 4.53
C ARG A 73 -3.75 69.71 3.35
N SER A 74 -3.24 70.76 2.72
CA SER A 74 -3.86 71.38 1.54
C SER A 74 -3.93 70.38 0.39
N ASP A 75 -2.83 69.68 0.12
CA ASP A 75 -2.74 68.69 -0.96
C ASP A 75 -3.63 67.47 -0.71
N ALA A 76 -3.67 66.98 0.54
CA ALA A 76 -4.62 65.95 0.93
C ALA A 76 -6.08 66.42 0.72
N GLY A 77 -6.39 67.68 1.02
CA GLY A 77 -7.71 68.27 0.74
C GLY A 77 -8.05 68.34 -0.75
N LYS A 78 -7.07 68.66 -1.61
CA LYS A 78 -7.25 68.71 -3.07
C LYS A 78 -7.55 67.34 -3.67
N ALA A 79 -7.05 66.25 -3.08
CA ALA A 79 -7.29 64.89 -3.55
C ALA A 79 -8.80 64.58 -3.68
N SER A 80 -9.63 65.04 -2.74
CA SER A 80 -11.10 64.89 -2.82
C SER A 80 -11.69 65.56 -4.07
N GLY A 81 -11.17 66.75 -4.43
CA GLY A 81 -11.57 67.49 -5.62
C GLY A 81 -11.10 66.85 -6.93
N LEU A 82 -10.02 66.08 -6.91
CA LEU A 82 -9.56 65.27 -8.05
C LEU A 82 -10.42 64.02 -8.21
N VAL A 83 -10.77 63.36 -7.10
CA VAL A 83 -11.70 62.22 -7.08
C VAL A 83 -13.06 62.60 -7.63
N SER A 84 -13.63 63.75 -7.24
CA SER A 84 -14.93 64.21 -7.76
C SER A 84 -14.90 64.53 -9.26
N ARG A 85 -13.74 64.90 -9.81
CA ARG A 85 -13.50 65.12 -11.25
C ARG A 85 -13.06 63.85 -11.99
N LYS A 86 -13.10 62.68 -11.35
CA LYS A 86 -12.69 61.37 -11.90
C LYS A 86 -11.22 61.29 -12.35
N LYS A 87 -10.35 62.16 -11.82
CA LYS A 87 -8.90 62.14 -12.05
C LYS A 87 -8.22 61.27 -10.99
N PHE A 88 -8.44 59.96 -11.06
CA PHE A 88 -8.07 59.03 -9.98
C PHE A 88 -6.56 58.82 -9.85
N GLU A 89 -5.84 58.70 -10.97
CA GLU A 89 -4.37 58.56 -10.99
C GLU A 89 -3.68 59.81 -10.44
N GLU A 90 -4.15 61.01 -10.82
CA GLU A 90 -3.67 62.28 -10.26
C GLU A 90 -3.96 62.37 -8.75
N ALA A 91 -5.14 61.91 -8.31
CA ALA A 91 -5.48 61.89 -6.88
C ALA A 91 -4.59 60.92 -6.08
N GLU A 92 -4.28 59.75 -6.65
CA GLU A 92 -3.38 58.76 -6.06
C GLU A 92 -1.96 59.30 -5.92
N GLN A 93 -1.43 59.91 -6.98
CA GLN A 93 -0.10 60.53 -6.97
C GLN A 93 0.00 61.63 -5.90
N VAL A 94 -1.00 62.52 -5.83
CA VAL A 94 -1.03 63.60 -4.82
C VAL A 94 -1.03 63.04 -3.39
N LEU A 95 -1.76 61.95 -3.13
CA LEU A 95 -1.80 61.32 -1.81
C LEU A 95 -0.49 60.59 -1.49
N ALA A 96 0.12 59.92 -2.46
CA ALA A 96 1.42 59.27 -2.28
C ALA A 96 2.54 60.29 -2.00
N ASP A 97 2.57 61.40 -2.74
CA ASP A 97 3.55 62.48 -2.54
C ASP A 97 3.35 63.19 -1.20
N ALA A 98 2.11 63.36 -0.75
CA ALA A 98 1.78 63.93 0.56
C ALA A 98 2.26 63.02 1.72
N GLU A 99 2.12 61.71 1.58
CA GLU A 99 2.56 60.72 2.57
C GLU A 99 4.09 60.63 2.64
N ALA A 100 4.78 60.60 1.50
CA ALA A 100 6.24 60.60 1.45
C ALA A 100 6.86 61.85 2.09
N ARG A 101 6.26 63.02 1.87
CA ARG A 101 6.68 64.28 2.51
C ARG A 101 6.41 64.29 4.01
N LEU A 102 5.30 63.70 4.46
CA LEU A 102 5.01 63.56 5.89
C LEU A 102 6.04 62.66 6.57
N ASP A 103 6.34 61.49 6.00
CA ASP A 103 7.32 60.55 6.56
C ASP A 103 8.74 61.14 6.60
N LYS A 104 9.09 61.96 5.60
CA LYS A 104 10.34 62.73 5.61
C LYS A 104 10.41 63.69 6.81
N ILE A 105 9.33 64.42 7.11
CA ILE A 105 9.28 65.33 8.27
C ILE A 105 9.34 64.54 9.58
N ILE A 106 8.63 63.42 9.69
CA ILE A 106 8.65 62.56 10.88
C ILE A 106 10.09 62.11 11.17
N LYS A 107 10.82 61.69 10.13
CA LYS A 107 12.21 61.25 10.23
C LYS A 107 13.17 62.39 10.57
N GLU A 108 13.04 63.54 9.91
CA GLU A 108 13.95 64.69 10.11
C GLU A 108 13.75 65.41 11.44
N ALA A 109 12.52 65.44 11.96
CA ALA A 109 12.19 66.05 13.24
C ALA A 109 12.09 65.05 14.40
N GLU A 110 12.41 63.76 14.15
CA GLU A 110 12.30 62.66 15.12
C GLU A 110 10.97 62.66 15.88
N LEU A 111 9.87 62.94 15.16
CA LEU A 111 8.56 63.06 15.79
C LEU A 111 8.05 61.68 16.21
N PRO A 112 7.55 61.53 17.44
CA PRO A 112 6.90 60.29 17.85
C PRO A 112 5.60 60.10 17.05
N GLU A 113 5.26 58.85 16.76
CA GLU A 113 4.04 58.50 16.02
C GLU A 113 2.73 58.93 16.71
N THR A 114 2.82 59.26 18.00
CA THR A 114 1.74 59.81 18.80
C THR A 114 1.61 61.33 18.74
N ASP A 115 2.44 62.02 17.95
CA ASP A 115 2.36 63.47 17.78
C ASP A 115 0.98 63.91 17.25
N VAL A 116 0.45 65.01 17.77
CA VAL A 116 -0.92 65.46 17.48
C VAL A 116 -1.04 65.91 16.02
N GLN A 117 -0.01 66.54 15.46
CA GLN A 117 0.00 67.01 14.07
C GLN A 117 0.12 65.83 13.11
N VAL A 118 1.01 64.87 13.41
CA VAL A 118 1.21 63.65 12.61
C VAL A 118 -0.06 62.81 12.56
N ARG A 119 -0.68 62.54 13.72
CA ARG A 119 -1.93 61.79 13.79
C ARG A 119 -3.07 62.45 13.02
N ALA A 120 -3.19 63.77 13.10
CA ALA A 120 -4.23 64.50 12.37
C ALA A 120 -4.06 64.39 10.85
N ILE A 121 -2.81 64.51 10.35
CA ILE A 121 -2.52 64.44 8.92
C ILE A 121 -2.65 63.01 8.39
N ARG A 122 -2.15 62.00 9.12
CA ARG A 122 -2.33 60.59 8.73
C ARG A 122 -3.80 60.21 8.65
N LYS A 123 -4.60 60.60 9.64
CA LYS A 123 -6.06 60.36 9.62
C LYS A 123 -6.72 61.03 8.41
N LEU A 124 -6.28 62.22 8.03
CA LEU A 124 -6.76 62.91 6.84
C LEU A 124 -6.39 62.14 5.57
N LEU A 125 -5.12 61.75 5.41
CA LEU A 125 -4.64 60.97 4.25
C LEU A 125 -5.37 59.63 4.13
N GLU A 126 -5.56 58.92 5.24
CA GLU A 126 -6.32 57.66 5.30
C GLU A 126 -7.79 57.87 4.88
N THR A 127 -8.42 58.95 5.34
CA THR A 127 -9.79 59.29 4.93
C THR A 127 -9.88 59.54 3.43
N GLN A 128 -8.90 60.26 2.85
CA GLN A 128 -8.88 60.55 1.41
C GLN A 128 -8.57 59.30 0.57
N ARG A 129 -7.69 58.42 1.04
CA ARG A 129 -7.46 57.10 0.42
C ARG A 129 -8.72 56.25 0.46
N SER A 130 -9.47 56.25 1.56
CA SER A 130 -10.75 55.53 1.65
C SER A 130 -11.78 56.03 0.64
N ILE A 131 -11.84 57.35 0.43
CA ILE A 131 -12.71 57.98 -0.57
C ILE A 131 -12.27 57.57 -1.99
N LEU A 132 -10.97 57.60 -2.28
CA LEU A 132 -10.41 57.17 -3.57
C LEU A 132 -10.72 55.69 -3.86
N ILE A 133 -10.49 54.80 -2.89
CA ILE A 133 -10.74 53.35 -3.02
C ILE A 133 -12.23 53.06 -3.28
N LYS A 134 -13.13 53.77 -2.59
CA LYS A 134 -14.58 53.67 -2.83
C LYS A 134 -14.95 54.15 -4.23
N ALA A 135 -14.34 55.23 -4.70
CA ALA A 135 -14.61 55.80 -6.02
C ALA A 135 -14.06 54.94 -7.17
N THR A 136 -12.97 54.19 -6.96
CA THR A 136 -12.33 53.33 -7.97
C THR A 136 -12.80 51.86 -7.92
N GLY A 137 -13.82 51.53 -7.11
CA GLY A 137 -14.38 50.18 -7.03
C GLY A 137 -13.40 49.13 -6.49
N GLY A 138 -12.46 49.54 -5.63
CA GLY A 138 -11.47 48.63 -5.03
C GLY A 138 -10.37 48.16 -6.00
N LYS A 139 -10.21 48.82 -7.16
CA LYS A 139 -9.11 48.60 -8.12
C LYS A 139 -8.02 49.68 -8.04
N ALA A 140 -7.71 50.18 -6.85
CA ALA A 140 -6.44 50.89 -6.66
C ALA A 140 -5.35 49.83 -6.41
N GLY A 141 -4.24 49.89 -7.16
CA GLY A 141 -3.19 48.89 -7.15
C GLY A 141 -2.67 48.60 -5.75
N ALA A 142 -2.99 47.41 -5.23
CA ALA A 142 -2.18 46.85 -4.15
C ALA A 142 -0.79 46.56 -4.72
N PRO A 143 0.31 46.78 -3.96
CA PRO A 143 1.64 46.35 -4.38
C PRO A 143 1.60 44.88 -4.79
N ASP A 144 2.35 44.53 -5.83
CA ASP A 144 2.36 43.21 -6.46
C ASP A 144 3.01 42.19 -5.50
N VAL A 145 2.26 41.74 -4.49
CA VAL A 145 2.75 40.79 -3.48
C VAL A 145 2.69 39.37 -4.04
N SER A 146 3.87 38.79 -4.25
CA SER A 146 4.05 37.42 -4.72
C SER A 146 3.77 36.42 -3.60
N PHE A 147 3.03 35.35 -3.90
CA PHE A 147 2.88 34.29 -2.91
C PHE A 147 4.21 33.56 -2.71
N VAL A 148 4.88 33.16 -3.80
CA VAL A 148 6.13 32.38 -3.74
C VAL A 148 7.26 33.17 -3.09
N SER A 149 7.42 34.46 -3.41
CA SER A 149 8.56 35.27 -2.96
C SER A 149 8.32 36.01 -1.64
N ASP A 150 7.08 36.45 -1.35
CA ASP A 150 6.82 37.31 -0.17
C ASP A 150 6.04 36.59 0.94
N VAL A 151 5.07 35.75 0.59
CA VAL A 151 4.17 35.09 1.58
C VAL A 151 4.71 33.75 2.04
N ALA A 152 5.15 32.90 1.11
CA ALA A 152 5.62 31.55 1.43
C ALA A 152 6.77 31.54 2.44
N PRO A 153 7.78 32.45 2.39
CA PRO A 153 8.83 32.50 3.41
C PRO A 153 8.29 32.75 4.83
N ILE A 154 7.28 33.61 4.97
CA ILE A 154 6.64 33.89 6.27
C ILE A 154 5.98 32.62 6.82
N LEU A 155 5.26 31.89 5.96
CA LEU A 155 4.59 30.65 6.35
C LEU A 155 5.59 29.55 6.70
N VAL A 156 6.67 29.42 5.94
CA VAL A 156 7.77 28.47 6.18
C VAL A 156 8.41 28.72 7.54
N ASP A 157 8.78 29.97 7.82
CA ASP A 157 9.47 30.34 9.07
C ASP A 157 8.54 30.26 10.29
N LYS A 158 7.33 30.83 10.19
CA LYS A 158 6.45 31.03 11.36
C LYS A 158 5.50 29.86 11.61
N CYS A 159 5.13 29.09 10.58
CA CYS A 159 3.96 28.20 10.68
C CYS A 159 4.28 26.71 10.55
N LEU A 160 5.23 26.32 9.69
CA LEU A 160 5.40 24.90 9.34
C LEU A 160 5.89 24.02 10.48
N ARG A 161 6.50 24.58 11.54
CA ARG A 161 6.86 23.81 12.73
C ARG A 161 5.68 23.06 13.38
N CYS A 162 4.45 23.55 13.22
CA CYS A 162 3.24 22.96 13.81
C CYS A 162 2.09 22.72 12.83
N HIS A 163 2.25 23.12 11.57
CA HIS A 163 1.22 23.03 10.52
C HIS A 163 1.83 22.46 9.23
N ASP A 164 2.59 21.38 9.34
CA ASP A 164 3.14 20.63 8.21
C ASP A 164 2.44 19.27 8.04
N GLU A 165 3.00 18.41 7.18
CA GLU A 165 2.48 17.07 6.93
C GLU A 165 2.58 16.12 8.14
N ASN A 166 3.62 16.28 8.97
CA ASN A 166 3.90 15.39 10.10
C ASN A 166 3.29 15.89 11.42
N ASN A 167 2.92 17.17 11.49
CA ASN A 167 2.39 17.87 12.64
C ASN A 167 1.27 18.81 12.17
N THR A 168 0.02 18.33 12.30
CA THR A 168 -1.18 19.02 11.80
C THR A 168 -1.99 19.63 12.94
N SER A 169 -1.41 20.58 13.68
CA SER A 169 -2.12 21.21 14.79
C SER A 169 -3.46 21.83 14.34
N GLY A 170 -4.55 21.47 15.00
CA GLY A 170 -5.91 21.88 14.60
C GLY A 170 -6.40 21.30 13.27
N GLY A 171 -5.77 20.22 12.80
CA GLY A 171 -6.00 19.60 11.49
C GLY A 171 -5.72 20.55 10.32
N LEU A 172 -4.86 21.55 10.52
CA LEU A 172 -4.48 22.52 9.50
C LEU A 172 -3.09 22.18 8.96
N ARG A 173 -3.01 22.07 7.62
CA ARG A 173 -1.80 21.88 6.83
C ARG A 173 -1.49 23.17 6.07
N LEU A 174 -0.26 23.67 6.16
CA LEU A 174 0.22 24.87 5.46
C LEU A 174 1.46 24.58 4.60
N ASP A 175 1.88 23.32 4.51
CA ASP A 175 3.07 22.86 3.79
C ASP A 175 2.95 22.91 2.27
N THR A 176 1.75 23.12 1.71
CA THR A 176 1.53 23.33 0.27
C THR A 176 0.43 24.36 0.04
N PHE A 177 0.39 24.99 -1.14
CA PHE A 177 -0.70 25.93 -1.46
C PHE A 177 -2.07 25.26 -1.50
N ALA A 178 -2.15 24.04 -2.04
CA ALA A 178 -3.38 23.26 -2.09
C ALA A 178 -3.91 22.91 -0.68
N ALA A 179 -3.00 22.66 0.27
CA ALA A 179 -3.38 22.46 1.68
C ALA A 179 -3.90 23.74 2.33
N LEU A 180 -3.25 24.87 2.04
CA LEU A 180 -3.67 26.19 2.50
C LEU A 180 -5.08 26.55 2.01
N GLU A 181 -5.40 26.28 0.74
CA GLU A 181 -6.74 26.47 0.16
C GLU A 181 -7.81 25.60 0.84
N ARG A 182 -7.47 24.35 1.19
CA ARG A 182 -8.39 23.42 1.85
C ARG A 182 -8.78 23.87 3.26
N GLY A 183 -7.87 24.56 3.95
CA GLY A 183 -8.05 24.97 5.35
C GLY A 183 -7.93 23.79 6.33
N GLY A 184 -8.44 23.99 7.55
CA GLY A 184 -8.35 23.00 8.63
C GLY A 184 -9.70 22.68 9.25
N GLN A 185 -9.73 22.06 10.44
CA GLN A 185 -10.97 21.66 11.12
C GLN A 185 -11.92 22.83 11.43
N SER A 186 -11.39 24.05 11.51
CA SER A 186 -12.20 25.25 11.71
C SER A 186 -12.90 25.74 10.43
N GLY A 187 -12.65 25.11 9.27
CA GLY A 187 -13.14 25.52 7.95
C GLY A 187 -12.11 26.34 7.17
N PRO A 188 -12.56 27.14 6.18
CA PRO A 188 -11.68 27.92 5.31
C PRO A 188 -10.72 28.81 6.10
N LEU A 189 -9.46 28.85 5.66
CA LEU A 189 -8.43 29.67 6.29
C LEU A 189 -8.43 31.11 5.73
N LEU A 190 -8.72 31.23 4.43
CA LEU A 190 -8.72 32.49 3.70
C LEU A 190 -10.11 32.85 3.19
N VAL A 191 -10.40 34.15 3.21
CA VAL A 191 -11.53 34.76 2.49
C VAL A 191 -10.91 35.73 1.49
N PRO A 192 -10.80 35.35 0.21
CA PRO A 192 -10.19 36.20 -0.82
C PRO A 192 -10.78 37.60 -0.83
N ARG A 193 -9.93 38.62 -1.02
CA ARG A 193 -10.27 40.05 -0.99
C ARG A 193 -10.72 40.60 0.37
N ASN A 194 -10.76 39.77 1.43
CA ASN A 194 -11.17 40.20 2.75
C ASN A 194 -10.24 39.68 3.86
N PRO A 195 -9.14 40.41 4.16
CA PRO A 195 -8.23 40.05 5.24
C PRO A 195 -8.90 39.99 6.61
N ALA A 196 -9.84 40.89 6.92
CA ALA A 196 -10.51 40.95 8.21
C ALA A 196 -11.38 39.70 8.50
N LEU A 197 -11.97 39.12 7.46
CA LEU A 197 -12.73 37.86 7.56
C LEU A 197 -11.86 36.61 7.39
N SER A 198 -10.62 36.76 6.95
CA SER A 198 -9.69 35.65 6.80
C SER A 198 -9.20 35.18 8.16
N ARG A 199 -9.40 33.89 8.45
CA ARG A 199 -9.07 33.32 9.76
C ARG A 199 -7.58 33.38 10.06
N ILE A 200 -6.72 33.29 9.04
CA ILE A 200 -5.27 33.46 9.23
C ILE A 200 -4.98 34.80 9.91
N MET A 201 -5.55 35.91 9.42
CA MET A 201 -5.37 37.25 9.96
C MET A 201 -5.91 37.39 11.38
N GLN A 202 -7.08 36.79 11.66
CA GLN A 202 -7.67 36.78 13.00
C GLN A 202 -6.79 36.04 14.01
N ARG A 203 -6.05 35.02 13.58
CA ARG A 203 -5.14 34.24 14.44
C ARG A 203 -3.78 34.93 14.59
N VAL A 204 -3.17 35.42 13.51
CA VAL A 204 -1.85 36.06 13.61
C VAL A 204 -1.90 37.44 14.26
N GLY A 205 -3.03 38.16 14.10
CA GLY A 205 -3.26 39.48 14.70
C GLY A 205 -4.02 39.45 16.04
N ALA A 206 -4.24 38.29 16.66
CA ALA A 206 -5.01 38.21 17.90
C ALA A 206 -4.26 38.90 19.06
N LEU A 207 -4.95 39.78 19.80
CA LEU A 207 -4.40 40.45 20.99
C LEU A 207 -4.19 39.50 22.18
N ASN A 208 -4.97 38.43 22.27
CA ASN A 208 -4.81 37.42 23.33
C ASN A 208 -3.68 36.45 22.95
N PRO A 209 -2.56 36.40 23.70
CA PRO A 209 -1.43 35.53 23.38
C PRO A 209 -1.78 34.04 23.31
N GLN A 210 -2.81 33.58 24.03
CA GLN A 210 -3.26 32.17 24.03
C GLN A 210 -4.00 31.77 22.74
N LEU A 211 -4.54 32.77 22.03
CA LEU A 211 -5.27 32.61 20.76
C LEU A 211 -4.43 33.03 19.55
N ARG A 212 -3.34 33.76 19.78
CA ARG A 212 -2.41 34.27 18.77
C ARG A 212 -1.53 33.16 18.19
N MET A 213 -1.28 33.25 16.89
CA MET A 213 -0.30 32.43 16.19
C MET A 213 0.89 33.29 15.71
N PRO A 214 2.11 32.75 15.65
CA PRO A 214 2.50 31.42 16.13
C PRO A 214 2.48 31.31 17.66
N ARG A 215 2.07 30.16 18.19
CA ARG A 215 2.03 29.89 19.64
C ARG A 215 3.44 29.79 20.20
N ASN A 216 3.67 30.38 21.38
CA ASN A 216 4.95 30.35 22.09
C ASN A 216 6.13 30.81 21.22
N ALA A 217 5.88 31.75 20.31
CA ALA A 217 6.88 32.35 19.44
C ALA A 217 6.58 33.84 19.25
N GLU A 218 7.56 34.56 18.69
CA GLU A 218 7.43 35.98 18.39
C GLU A 218 6.22 36.25 17.48
N PRO A 219 5.47 37.34 17.72
CA PRO A 219 4.47 37.80 16.78
C PRO A 219 5.06 38.04 15.40
N LEU A 220 4.21 37.90 14.37
CA LEU A 220 4.55 38.46 13.06
C LEU A 220 4.74 39.96 13.23
N SER A 221 5.79 40.47 12.59
CA SER A 221 6.07 41.91 12.48
C SER A 221 4.96 42.62 11.70
N GLU A 222 4.88 43.94 11.87
CA GLU A 222 3.90 44.74 11.13
C GLU A 222 4.09 44.68 9.61
N SER A 223 5.32 44.48 9.13
CA SER A 223 5.58 44.25 7.70
C SER A 223 5.02 42.90 7.24
N GLU A 224 5.28 41.81 7.96
CA GLU A 224 4.74 40.48 7.62
C GLU A 224 3.21 40.46 7.64
N LEU A 225 2.59 41.11 8.63
CA LEU A 225 1.13 41.27 8.70
C LEU A 225 0.58 42.08 7.51
N ARG A 226 1.28 43.14 7.10
CA ARG A 226 0.92 43.94 5.92
C ARG A 226 1.07 43.14 4.63
N THR A 227 2.13 42.35 4.47
CA THR A 227 2.34 41.46 3.32
C THR A 227 1.19 40.45 3.20
N LEU A 228 0.85 39.76 4.29
CA LEU A 228 -0.27 38.81 4.32
C LEU A 228 -1.61 39.50 4.00
N ALA A 229 -1.87 40.68 4.59
CA ALA A 229 -3.09 41.43 4.34
C ALA A 229 -3.19 41.91 2.89
N ALA A 230 -2.11 42.43 2.31
CA ALA A 230 -2.05 42.90 0.94
C ALA A 230 -2.28 41.74 -0.05
N TRP A 231 -1.61 40.62 0.15
CA TRP A 231 -1.81 39.41 -0.66
C TRP A 231 -3.25 38.90 -0.61
N ILE A 232 -3.86 38.82 0.58
CA ILE A 232 -5.27 38.42 0.71
C ILE A 232 -6.20 39.44 0.03
N THR A 233 -5.90 40.74 0.15
CA THR A 233 -6.67 41.82 -0.50
C THR A 233 -6.64 41.69 -2.02
N ALA A 234 -5.50 41.29 -2.60
CA ALA A 234 -5.35 40.99 -4.02
C ALA A 234 -6.13 39.73 -4.48
N GLY A 235 -6.73 38.99 -3.55
CA GLY A 235 -7.47 37.76 -3.84
C GLY A 235 -6.69 36.49 -3.56
N ALA A 236 -5.59 36.58 -2.81
CA ALA A 236 -4.70 35.47 -2.50
C ALA A 236 -4.20 34.69 -3.75
N PRO A 237 -3.70 35.39 -4.80
CA PRO A 237 -3.24 34.73 -6.02
C PRO A 237 -2.06 33.79 -5.74
N PHE A 238 -2.02 32.66 -6.45
CA PHE A 238 -0.86 31.77 -6.49
C PHE A 238 -0.08 31.99 -7.78
N ASP A 239 1.20 32.28 -7.65
CA ASP A 239 2.13 32.57 -8.74
C ASP A 239 3.22 31.49 -8.92
N GLY A 240 3.04 30.32 -8.30
CA GLY A 240 3.86 29.13 -8.54
C GLY A 240 3.31 28.20 -9.63
N THR A 241 4.10 27.21 -10.06
CA THR A 241 3.73 26.28 -11.14
C THR A 241 2.86 25.09 -10.69
N ASP A 242 3.03 24.60 -9.46
CA ASP A 242 2.20 23.53 -8.89
C ASP A 242 1.86 23.81 -7.43
N LYS A 243 0.56 23.79 -7.13
CA LYS A 243 0.00 24.04 -5.80
C LYS A 243 0.31 22.94 -4.78
N ASN A 244 0.76 21.76 -5.22
CA ASN A 244 1.09 20.63 -4.35
C ASN A 244 2.58 20.51 -4.00
N VAL A 245 3.42 21.41 -4.53
CA VAL A 245 4.84 21.48 -4.15
C VAL A 245 4.96 22.04 -2.73
N SER A 246 5.89 21.48 -1.95
CA SER A 246 6.17 21.93 -0.59
C SER A 246 6.55 23.42 -0.56
N LEU A 247 5.98 24.21 0.36
CA LEU A 247 6.33 25.61 0.53
C LEU A 247 7.80 25.78 0.93
N SER A 248 8.36 24.85 1.69
CA SER A 248 9.80 24.84 2.02
C SER A 248 10.67 24.76 0.77
N LEU A 249 10.21 24.04 -0.25
CA LEU A 249 10.87 23.94 -1.55
C LEU A 249 10.71 25.22 -2.37
N LEU A 250 9.48 25.74 -2.46
CA LEU A 250 9.19 26.99 -3.17
C LEU A 250 9.97 28.18 -2.58
N SER A 251 10.12 28.22 -1.26
CA SER A 251 10.84 29.28 -0.56
C SER A 251 12.36 29.17 -0.67
N LYS A 252 12.94 27.95 -0.65
CA LYS A 252 14.40 27.75 -0.75
C LYS A 252 14.92 27.83 -2.18
N ASN A 253 14.10 27.54 -3.17
CA ASN A 253 14.50 27.58 -4.58
C ASN A 253 13.38 28.16 -5.48
N PRO A 254 13.23 29.51 -5.52
CA PRO A 254 12.22 30.17 -6.35
C PRO A 254 12.38 29.93 -7.85
N ALA A 255 13.58 29.54 -8.30
CA ALA A 255 13.88 29.23 -9.70
C ALA A 255 13.39 27.82 -10.10
N ALA A 256 13.50 26.83 -9.21
CA ALA A 256 12.93 25.49 -9.44
C ALA A 256 11.41 25.52 -9.59
N ALA A 257 10.74 26.51 -8.97
CA ALA A 257 9.31 26.74 -9.14
C ALA A 257 8.90 27.19 -10.55
N LYS A 258 9.83 27.58 -11.43
CA LYS A 258 9.55 28.05 -12.81
C LYS A 258 9.95 27.05 -13.89
N GLU A 259 10.71 26.01 -13.58
CA GLU A 259 11.07 24.98 -14.56
C GLU A 259 9.92 24.00 -14.77
N LYS A 260 9.36 23.98 -15.98
CA LYS A 260 8.36 22.99 -16.38
C LYS A 260 9.02 21.61 -16.38
N ILE A 261 8.49 20.69 -15.60
CA ILE A 261 8.96 19.30 -15.60
C ILE A 261 8.48 18.66 -16.90
N GLU A 262 9.38 18.54 -17.88
CA GLU A 262 9.08 17.81 -19.11
C GLU A 262 9.27 16.32 -18.88
N ILE A 263 8.16 15.58 -18.91
CA ILE A 263 8.15 14.13 -18.84
C ILE A 263 8.35 13.60 -20.26
N VAL A 264 9.55 13.08 -20.52
CA VAL A 264 9.89 12.48 -21.80
C VAL A 264 9.35 11.05 -21.84
N LYS A 265 8.53 10.73 -22.84
CA LYS A 265 8.03 9.36 -23.04
C LYS A 265 9.12 8.46 -23.62
N ALA A 266 9.11 7.19 -23.22
CA ALA A 266 9.97 6.18 -23.81
C ALA A 266 9.64 5.97 -25.30
N THR A 267 10.67 5.73 -26.09
CA THR A 267 10.57 5.52 -27.55
C THR A 267 10.54 4.05 -27.95
N GLY A 268 10.81 3.14 -27.00
CA GLY A 268 10.91 1.70 -27.22
C GLY A 268 12.32 1.22 -27.56
N ASN A 269 13.29 2.14 -27.70
CA ASN A 269 14.70 1.83 -27.97
C ASN A 269 15.55 1.82 -26.71
N GLU A 270 14.96 2.17 -25.56
CA GLU A 270 15.60 2.17 -24.26
C GLU A 270 15.93 0.74 -23.82
N THR A 271 17.12 0.55 -23.24
CA THR A 271 17.51 -0.76 -22.70
C THR A 271 16.89 -1.04 -21.34
N VAL A 272 16.50 0.03 -20.62
CA VAL A 272 15.88 -0.05 -19.29
C VAL A 272 14.46 0.52 -19.31
N SER A 273 13.52 -0.26 -18.80
CA SER A 273 12.12 0.15 -18.60
C SER A 273 11.96 0.74 -17.20
N PHE A 274 11.40 1.95 -17.09
CA PHE A 274 11.17 2.54 -15.77
C PHE A 274 10.16 1.71 -14.98
N ILE A 275 9.01 1.36 -15.56
CA ILE A 275 7.95 0.60 -14.88
C ILE A 275 8.43 -0.81 -14.46
N ARG A 276 9.22 -1.50 -15.28
CA ARG A 276 9.66 -2.87 -15.01
C ARG A 276 10.90 -2.94 -14.15
N ASP A 277 11.91 -2.11 -14.42
CA ASP A 277 13.26 -2.30 -13.87
C ASP A 277 13.59 -1.33 -12.73
N VAL A 278 13.00 -0.13 -12.70
CA VAL A 278 13.31 0.93 -11.71
C VAL A 278 12.21 1.07 -10.65
N ALA A 279 10.96 1.23 -11.08
CA ALA A 279 9.81 1.50 -10.23
C ALA A 279 9.55 0.46 -9.12
N PRO A 280 9.79 -0.86 -9.30
CA PRO A 280 9.57 -1.83 -8.24
C PRO A 280 10.42 -1.55 -7.00
N THR A 281 11.68 -1.14 -7.17
CA THR A 281 12.55 -0.77 -6.03
C THR A 281 12.08 0.52 -5.36
N PHE A 282 11.62 1.51 -6.13
CA PHE A 282 11.05 2.73 -5.57
C PHE A 282 9.84 2.43 -4.69
N VAL A 283 8.94 1.54 -5.13
CA VAL A 283 7.73 1.20 -4.39
C VAL A 283 8.01 0.27 -3.20
N ASN A 284 8.83 -0.77 -3.39
CA ASN A 284 9.02 -1.83 -2.40
C ASN A 284 10.12 -1.53 -1.39
N THR A 285 11.15 -0.77 -1.79
CA THR A 285 12.31 -0.46 -0.93
C THR A 285 12.23 0.96 -0.40
N CYS A 286 11.98 1.94 -1.27
CA CYS A 286 12.03 3.36 -0.88
C CYS A 286 10.67 3.90 -0.39
N GLY A 287 9.57 3.29 -0.84
CA GLY A 287 8.20 3.80 -0.68
C GLY A 287 7.70 3.86 0.76
N GLY A 288 8.31 3.11 1.69
CA GLY A 288 7.98 3.19 3.12
C GLY A 288 8.21 4.58 3.71
N CYS A 289 9.26 5.28 3.24
CA CYS A 289 9.63 6.61 3.69
C CYS A 289 9.32 7.70 2.65
N HIS A 290 9.55 7.40 1.37
CA HIS A 290 9.38 8.37 0.27
C HIS A 290 8.07 8.18 -0.50
N GLY A 291 7.14 7.34 -0.04
CA GLY A 291 5.79 7.25 -0.59
C GLY A 291 4.88 8.33 0.00
N ASN A 292 3.95 7.92 0.88
CA ASN A 292 3.02 8.85 1.54
C ASN A 292 3.71 9.76 2.57
N ARG A 293 4.79 9.29 3.20
CA ARG A 293 5.51 10.03 4.26
C ARG A 293 6.44 11.12 3.70
N ARG A 294 6.82 11.02 2.42
CA ARG A 294 7.65 11.98 1.68
C ARG A 294 8.87 12.51 2.46
N SER A 295 9.65 11.63 3.07
CA SER A 295 10.86 12.02 3.81
C SER A 295 11.77 12.92 2.97
N GLY A 296 12.19 14.07 3.53
CA GLY A 296 12.97 15.08 2.81
C GLY A 296 12.21 15.72 1.64
N GLY A 297 10.87 15.75 1.69
CA GLY A 297 10.00 16.30 0.66
C GLY A 297 9.91 15.49 -0.65
N LEU A 298 10.67 14.38 -0.76
CA LEU A 298 10.70 13.55 -1.97
C LEU A 298 9.52 12.58 -2.02
N SER A 299 8.79 12.58 -3.14
CA SER A 299 7.69 11.63 -3.40
C SER A 299 8.05 10.65 -4.53
N LEU A 300 8.17 9.36 -4.21
CA LEU A 300 8.35 8.24 -5.14
C LEU A 300 7.04 7.47 -5.39
N ALA A 301 5.89 8.07 -5.04
CA ALA A 301 4.58 7.43 -5.21
C ALA A 301 4.07 7.44 -6.66
N THR A 302 4.51 8.41 -7.46
CA THR A 302 4.14 8.63 -8.88
C THR A 302 5.40 8.98 -9.66
N PHE A 303 5.39 8.78 -10.98
CA PHE A 303 6.53 9.18 -11.81
C PHE A 303 6.76 10.70 -11.76
N GLU A 304 5.68 11.48 -11.83
CA GLU A 304 5.75 12.94 -11.69
C GLU A 304 6.45 13.36 -10.39
N GLY A 305 6.11 12.71 -9.26
CA GLY A 305 6.73 13.01 -7.97
C GLY A 305 8.24 12.76 -7.96
N VAL A 306 8.71 11.72 -8.65
CA VAL A 306 10.15 11.43 -8.79
C VAL A 306 10.85 12.60 -9.47
N MET A 307 10.23 13.12 -10.54
CA MET A 307 10.81 14.18 -11.37
C MET A 307 10.74 15.56 -10.72
N VAL A 308 9.76 15.80 -9.83
CA VAL A 308 9.69 17.00 -8.97
C VAL A 308 10.88 17.05 -8.01
N GLY A 309 11.25 15.90 -7.43
CA GLY A 309 12.31 15.83 -6.42
C GLY A 309 11.83 16.16 -5.01
N GLY A 310 12.77 16.47 -4.13
CA GLY A 310 12.54 16.76 -2.71
C GLY A 310 13.30 18.00 -2.26
N GLU A 311 13.33 18.30 -0.96
CA GLU A 311 13.93 19.51 -0.37
C GLU A 311 15.38 19.78 -0.77
N SER A 312 16.12 18.73 -1.13
CA SER A 312 17.51 18.83 -1.60
C SER A 312 17.63 19.22 -3.08
N GLY A 313 16.52 19.33 -3.83
CA GLY A 313 16.49 19.58 -5.26
C GLY A 313 15.95 18.40 -6.07
N ARG A 314 16.25 18.38 -7.37
CA ARG A 314 15.81 17.28 -8.25
C ARG A 314 16.44 15.97 -7.81
N ALA A 315 15.60 14.97 -7.57
CA ALA A 315 16.09 13.63 -7.29
C ALA A 315 16.75 13.01 -8.53
N VAL A 316 16.17 13.27 -9.71
CA VAL A 316 16.63 12.77 -11.00
C VAL A 316 16.78 13.93 -11.98
N VAL A 317 17.94 14.00 -12.63
CA VAL A 317 18.24 14.91 -13.73
C VAL A 317 18.38 14.08 -15.01
N PRO A 318 17.42 14.16 -15.94
CA PRO A 318 17.47 13.43 -17.22
C PRO A 318 18.81 13.59 -17.94
N GLY A 319 19.47 12.48 -18.27
CA GLY A 319 20.75 12.45 -18.98
C GLY A 319 21.99 12.68 -18.11
N ASP A 320 21.83 13.12 -16.87
CA ASP A 320 22.94 13.46 -15.98
C ASP A 320 22.87 12.69 -14.65
N VAL A 321 23.63 11.60 -14.60
CA VAL A 321 23.75 10.73 -13.43
C VAL A 321 24.41 11.46 -12.26
N GLU A 322 25.43 12.27 -12.54
CA GLU A 322 26.21 12.91 -11.49
C GLU A 322 25.50 14.12 -10.92
N ALA A 323 24.60 14.77 -11.67
CA ALA A 323 23.70 15.80 -11.14
C ALA A 323 22.47 15.20 -10.42
N SER A 324 22.19 13.90 -10.57
CA SER A 324 21.03 13.24 -9.95
C SER A 324 21.30 12.91 -8.48
N ILE A 325 20.71 13.68 -7.56
CA ILE A 325 20.91 13.54 -6.11
C ILE A 325 20.53 12.13 -5.63
N LEU A 326 19.49 11.53 -6.18
CA LEU A 326 19.11 10.16 -5.85
C LEU A 326 20.28 9.20 -6.08
N PHE A 327 20.95 9.31 -7.22
CA PHE A 327 22.07 8.44 -7.54
C PHE A 327 23.27 8.68 -6.63
N GLN A 328 23.61 9.95 -6.33
CA GLN A 328 24.66 10.31 -5.38
C GLN A 328 24.40 9.67 -4.00
N LYS A 329 23.18 9.82 -3.46
CA LYS A 329 22.83 9.29 -2.13
C LYS A 329 22.88 7.76 -2.07
N LEU A 330 22.58 7.07 -3.17
CA LEU A 330 22.72 5.61 -3.26
C LEU A 330 24.19 5.19 -3.38
N ARG A 331 24.99 5.89 -4.19
CA ARG A 331 26.44 5.65 -4.34
C ARG A 331 27.17 5.80 -3.03
N ASP A 332 26.86 6.87 -2.30
CA ASP A 332 27.55 7.24 -1.06
C ASP A 332 27.01 6.43 0.15
N GLY A 333 26.03 5.54 -0.06
CA GLY A 333 25.47 4.66 0.96
C GLY A 333 24.62 5.37 2.01
N GLU A 334 24.24 6.61 1.76
CA GLU A 334 23.37 7.39 2.67
C GLU A 334 21.92 6.91 2.63
N MET A 335 21.50 6.31 1.51
CA MET A 335 20.17 5.76 1.30
C MET A 335 20.22 4.32 0.78
N PRO A 336 19.34 3.43 1.24
CA PRO A 336 18.31 3.63 2.28
C PRO A 336 18.87 3.61 3.72
N GLN A 337 18.30 4.43 4.61
CA GLN A 337 18.71 4.51 6.02
C GLN A 337 18.19 3.32 6.86
N GLY A 338 18.95 2.91 7.88
CA GLY A 338 18.43 2.07 8.97
C GLY A 338 18.38 0.56 8.73
N ASN A 339 19.41 -0.05 8.12
CA ASN A 339 19.47 -1.50 7.81
C ASN A 339 18.29 -2.02 6.95
N GLN A 340 17.55 -1.11 6.31
CA GLN A 340 16.35 -1.36 5.52
C GLN A 340 16.75 -1.70 4.08
N ALA A 341 17.02 -2.99 3.83
CA ALA A 341 17.26 -3.60 2.52
C ALA A 341 18.50 -3.10 1.73
N ARG A 342 19.28 -4.05 1.19
CA ARG A 342 20.41 -3.73 0.31
C ARG A 342 19.92 -3.42 -1.09
N ILE A 343 20.41 -2.31 -1.65
CA ILE A 343 20.27 -2.02 -3.07
C ILE A 343 21.00 -3.10 -3.87
N THR A 344 20.30 -3.70 -4.84
CA THR A 344 20.90 -4.74 -5.68
C THR A 344 21.82 -4.11 -6.72
N ARG A 345 22.88 -4.85 -7.10
CA ARG A 345 23.79 -4.42 -8.19
C ARG A 345 23.03 -4.20 -9.50
N LYS A 346 22.01 -5.02 -9.76
CA LYS A 346 21.14 -4.89 -10.95
C LYS A 346 20.41 -3.55 -10.92
N PHE A 347 19.68 -3.24 -9.85
CA PHE A 347 18.94 -1.98 -9.77
C PHE A 347 19.86 -0.76 -9.85
N TYR A 348 21.04 -0.81 -9.21
CA TYR A 348 22.00 0.30 -9.31
C TYR A 348 22.43 0.56 -10.76
N ALA A 349 22.72 -0.50 -11.52
CA ALA A 349 23.06 -0.40 -12.94
C ALA A 349 21.87 0.06 -13.79
N ASP A 350 20.67 -0.48 -13.55
CA ASP A 350 19.45 -0.10 -14.25
C ASP A 350 19.11 1.38 -14.03
N LEU A 351 19.19 1.85 -12.78
CA LEU A 351 18.97 3.26 -12.45
C LEU A 351 19.98 4.17 -13.14
N GLN A 352 21.27 3.79 -13.15
CA GLN A 352 22.31 4.55 -13.84
C GLN A 352 22.01 4.67 -15.34
N THR A 353 21.69 3.54 -15.98
CA THR A 353 21.41 3.49 -17.42
C THR A 353 20.13 4.24 -17.76
N TRP A 354 19.06 4.05 -17.00
CA TRP A 354 17.79 4.77 -17.20
C TRP A 354 17.98 6.29 -17.11
N ILE A 355 18.78 6.78 -16.15
CA ILE A 355 19.09 8.22 -16.06
C ILE A 355 19.88 8.68 -17.29
N LYS A 356 20.92 7.94 -17.71
CA LYS A 356 21.71 8.25 -18.93
C LYS A 356 20.85 8.27 -20.19
N GLU A 357 19.86 7.39 -20.27
CA GLU A 357 18.89 7.32 -21.38
C GLU A 357 17.83 8.44 -21.34
N GLY A 358 17.96 9.40 -20.43
CA GLY A 358 17.10 10.57 -20.33
C GLY A 358 15.94 10.41 -19.36
N ALA A 359 16.02 9.47 -18.42
CA ALA A 359 15.02 9.22 -17.39
C ALA A 359 13.58 9.14 -17.95
N LYS A 360 13.40 8.39 -19.04
CA LYS A 360 12.15 8.38 -19.80
C LYS A 360 11.06 7.56 -19.10
N TYR A 361 9.79 7.93 -19.33
CA TYR A 361 8.63 7.26 -18.78
C TYR A 361 7.94 6.36 -19.81
N ASP A 362 7.80 5.08 -19.48
CA ASP A 362 7.18 4.04 -20.31
C ASP A 362 5.79 3.60 -19.81
N GLY A 363 5.24 4.27 -18.79
CA GLY A 363 3.87 4.06 -18.34
C GLY A 363 2.83 4.92 -19.07
N ASN A 364 1.55 4.67 -18.77
CA ASN A 364 0.43 5.34 -19.41
C ASN A 364 0.13 6.74 -18.84
N ASP A 365 0.20 6.90 -17.52
CA ASP A 365 -0.09 8.16 -16.82
C ASP A 365 0.95 8.42 -15.70
N PRO A 366 1.79 9.46 -15.82
CA PRO A 366 2.83 9.73 -14.85
C PRO A 366 2.33 10.15 -13.47
N LYS A 367 1.04 10.51 -13.35
CA LYS A 367 0.39 10.86 -12.08
C LYS A 367 -0.23 9.67 -11.37
N ARG A 368 -0.36 8.55 -12.08
CA ARG A 368 -0.94 7.33 -11.52
C ARG A 368 0.01 6.72 -10.47
N PRO A 369 -0.52 6.20 -9.35
CA PRO A 369 0.33 5.56 -8.34
C PRO A 369 1.16 4.42 -8.93
N LEU A 370 2.47 4.45 -8.74
CA LEU A 370 3.38 3.44 -9.31
C LEU A 370 3.03 2.02 -8.85
N ARG A 371 2.51 1.87 -7.63
CA ARG A 371 2.06 0.58 -7.08
C ARG A 371 0.98 -0.11 -7.93
N GLU A 372 0.20 0.64 -8.68
CA GLU A 372 -0.82 0.08 -9.60
C GLU A 372 -0.27 -0.28 -10.98
N LEU A 373 0.93 0.22 -11.31
CA LEU A 373 1.54 0.07 -12.63
C LEU A 373 2.64 -0.99 -12.66
N ILE A 374 3.31 -1.23 -11.52
CA ILE A 374 4.38 -2.22 -11.45
C ILE A 374 3.80 -3.65 -11.58
N PRO A 375 4.44 -4.53 -12.35
CA PRO A 375 4.07 -5.93 -12.38
C PRO A 375 4.21 -6.57 -10.99
N THR A 376 3.26 -7.42 -10.60
CA THR A 376 3.40 -8.21 -9.36
C THR A 376 4.54 -9.22 -9.51
N PRO A 377 5.13 -9.69 -8.38
CA PRO A 377 6.10 -10.78 -8.44
C PRO A 377 5.59 -12.02 -9.19
N GLU A 378 4.30 -12.37 -9.06
CA GLU A 378 3.74 -13.48 -9.84
C GLU A 378 3.69 -13.17 -11.34
N GLN A 379 3.36 -11.95 -11.73
CA GLN A 379 3.35 -11.54 -13.14
C GLN A 379 4.74 -11.56 -13.75
N LEU A 380 5.77 -11.05 -13.05
CA LEU A 380 7.15 -11.12 -13.51
C LEU A 380 7.61 -12.58 -13.64
N ARG A 381 7.29 -13.41 -12.64
CA ARG A 381 7.59 -14.85 -12.68
C ARG A 381 6.90 -15.50 -13.87
N ALA A 382 5.62 -15.21 -14.11
CA ALA A 382 4.88 -15.74 -15.26
C ALA A 382 5.50 -15.30 -16.60
N GLN A 383 5.98 -14.06 -16.70
CA GLN A 383 6.68 -13.57 -17.90
C GLN A 383 8.01 -14.29 -18.13
N GLU A 384 8.81 -14.52 -17.09
CA GLU A 384 10.05 -15.28 -17.20
C GLU A 384 9.77 -16.74 -17.61
N LEU A 385 8.78 -17.37 -16.99
CA LEU A 385 8.37 -18.73 -17.33
C LEU A 385 7.82 -18.85 -18.75
N ALA A 386 7.15 -17.81 -19.26
CA ALA A 386 6.64 -17.78 -20.63
C ALA A 386 7.75 -17.77 -21.70
N LYS A 387 8.98 -17.39 -21.34
CA LYS A 387 10.15 -17.40 -22.25
C LYS A 387 10.78 -18.79 -22.39
N LEU A 388 10.46 -19.72 -21.49
CA LEU A 388 11.09 -21.05 -21.49
C LEU A 388 10.57 -21.92 -22.64
N THR A 389 11.51 -22.52 -23.38
CA THR A 389 11.22 -23.57 -24.37
C THR A 389 10.83 -24.88 -23.68
N ALA A 390 10.34 -25.88 -24.42
CA ALA A 390 10.07 -27.20 -23.86
C ALA A 390 11.29 -27.82 -23.16
N GLU A 391 12.47 -27.67 -23.77
CA GLU A 391 13.75 -28.08 -23.18
C GLU A 391 14.11 -27.26 -21.93
N GLY A 392 13.92 -25.93 -21.98
CA GLY A 392 14.15 -25.06 -20.82
C GLY A 392 13.23 -25.38 -19.64
N TRP A 393 11.99 -25.77 -19.90
CA TRP A 393 11.07 -26.26 -18.87
C TRP A 393 11.54 -27.58 -18.25
N LEU A 394 12.05 -28.52 -19.07
CA LEU A 394 12.58 -29.78 -18.58
C LEU A 394 13.86 -29.59 -17.75
N ASP A 395 14.79 -28.75 -18.20
CA ASP A 395 16.00 -28.42 -17.45
C ASP A 395 15.66 -27.77 -16.11
N LYS A 396 14.70 -26.85 -16.10
CA LYS A 396 14.16 -26.27 -14.88
C LYS A 396 13.59 -27.35 -13.95
N ARG A 397 12.78 -28.29 -14.46
CA ARG A 397 12.22 -29.39 -13.66
C ARG A 397 13.31 -30.25 -13.04
N ARG A 398 14.34 -30.63 -13.81
CA ARG A 398 15.48 -31.41 -13.30
C ARG A 398 16.22 -30.67 -12.20
N THR A 399 16.62 -29.43 -12.47
CA THR A 399 17.37 -28.59 -11.54
C THR A 399 16.61 -28.37 -10.23
N GLU A 400 15.32 -28.05 -10.31
CA GLU A 400 14.49 -27.85 -9.11
C GLU A 400 14.28 -29.15 -8.34
N SER A 401 14.07 -30.28 -9.02
CA SER A 401 13.84 -31.55 -8.34
C SER A 401 15.07 -32.02 -7.57
N VAL A 402 16.27 -31.88 -8.15
CA VAL A 402 17.53 -32.17 -7.48
C VAL A 402 17.78 -31.17 -6.32
N ALA A 403 17.42 -29.90 -6.49
CA ALA A 403 17.55 -28.91 -5.42
C ALA A 403 16.63 -29.23 -4.21
N LEU A 404 15.38 -29.62 -4.45
CA LEU A 404 14.45 -30.06 -3.41
C LEU A 404 14.95 -31.32 -2.68
N TRP A 405 15.54 -32.25 -3.43
CA TRP A 405 16.18 -33.43 -2.87
C TRP A 405 17.33 -33.06 -1.93
N LYS A 406 18.30 -32.27 -2.41
CA LYS A 406 19.45 -31.81 -1.63
C LYS A 406 19.07 -31.00 -0.39
N GLN A 407 18.00 -30.22 -0.49
CA GLN A 407 17.46 -29.48 0.64
C GLN A 407 16.98 -30.43 1.75
N SER A 408 16.32 -31.54 1.38
CA SER A 408 15.78 -32.53 2.31
C SER A 408 16.85 -33.50 2.82
N PHE A 409 17.85 -33.81 2.00
CA PHE A 409 18.92 -34.77 2.32
C PHE A 409 20.30 -34.16 2.06
N PRO A 410 20.75 -33.16 2.84
CA PRO A 410 22.03 -32.49 2.58
C PRO A 410 23.26 -33.41 2.73
N GLN A 411 23.11 -34.52 3.46
CA GLN A 411 24.13 -35.57 3.63
C GLN A 411 23.77 -36.87 2.87
N GLY A 412 22.61 -36.93 2.23
CA GLY A 412 22.22 -38.02 1.34
C GLY A 412 22.78 -37.73 -0.04
N GLY A 413 23.39 -38.72 -0.71
CA GLY A 413 23.92 -38.56 -2.05
C GLY A 413 22.88 -38.06 -3.06
N GLU A 414 23.34 -37.86 -4.31
CA GLU A 414 22.45 -37.50 -5.41
C GLU A 414 21.35 -38.56 -5.60
N PRO A 415 20.11 -38.15 -5.94
CA PRO A 415 19.06 -39.10 -6.22
C PRO A 415 19.32 -39.82 -7.54
N LEU A 416 18.79 -41.03 -7.66
CA LEU A 416 18.66 -41.70 -8.95
C LEU A 416 17.55 -41.06 -9.77
N LEU A 417 17.73 -41.03 -11.10
CA LEU A 417 16.82 -40.40 -12.04
C LEU A 417 16.39 -41.40 -13.12
N HIS A 418 15.12 -41.36 -13.50
CA HIS A 418 14.59 -42.04 -14.67
C HIS A 418 13.60 -41.13 -15.39
N GLU A 419 13.62 -41.10 -16.72
CA GLU A 419 12.77 -40.21 -17.51
C GLU A 419 11.90 -40.98 -18.49
N THR A 420 10.65 -40.54 -18.59
CA THR A 420 9.70 -40.93 -19.63
C THR A 420 9.26 -39.69 -20.41
N ASP A 421 8.32 -39.82 -21.34
CA ASP A 421 7.81 -38.68 -22.11
C ASP A 421 7.19 -37.60 -21.23
N ASP A 422 6.39 -38.00 -20.22
CA ASP A 422 5.64 -37.08 -19.36
C ASP A 422 6.22 -36.90 -17.95
N PHE A 423 7.19 -37.75 -17.54
CA PHE A 423 7.63 -37.83 -16.15
C PHE A 423 9.15 -37.79 -15.98
N LEU A 424 9.57 -37.19 -14.86
CA LEU A 424 10.92 -37.29 -14.31
C LEU A 424 10.79 -38.00 -12.95
N VAL A 425 11.16 -39.27 -12.87
CA VAL A 425 11.14 -40.04 -11.62
C VAL A 425 12.47 -39.82 -10.89
N VAL A 426 12.40 -39.47 -9.62
CA VAL A 426 13.53 -39.09 -8.76
C VAL A 426 13.45 -39.88 -7.47
N GLY A 427 14.51 -40.55 -7.02
CA GLY A 427 14.41 -41.30 -5.76
C GLY A 427 15.67 -42.01 -5.29
N ASP A 428 15.57 -42.70 -4.16
CA ASP A 428 16.64 -43.51 -3.56
C ASP A 428 16.32 -45.02 -3.52
N VAL A 429 15.35 -45.44 -4.34
CA VAL A 429 15.06 -46.86 -4.63
C VAL A 429 15.96 -47.40 -5.74
N ALA A 430 15.99 -48.73 -5.93
CA ALA A 430 16.73 -49.34 -7.03
C ALA A 430 16.30 -48.78 -8.40
N GLN A 431 17.22 -48.66 -9.36
CA GLN A 431 16.95 -48.10 -10.69
C GLN A 431 15.74 -48.77 -11.38
N ARG A 432 15.63 -50.10 -11.31
CA ARG A 432 14.49 -50.85 -11.84
C ARG A 432 13.16 -50.41 -11.24
N ARG A 433 13.12 -50.08 -9.95
CA ARG A 433 11.90 -49.58 -9.29
C ARG A 433 11.51 -48.19 -9.84
N LEU A 434 12.46 -47.33 -10.19
CA LEU A 434 12.16 -46.06 -10.85
C LEU A 434 11.59 -46.27 -12.26
N GLU A 435 12.13 -47.24 -13.00
CA GLU A 435 11.62 -47.64 -14.32
C GLU A 435 10.18 -48.18 -14.24
N ASP A 436 9.88 -49.04 -13.26
CA ASP A 436 8.53 -49.55 -13.01
C ASP A 436 7.55 -48.40 -12.72
N VAL A 437 7.93 -47.47 -11.83
CA VAL A 437 7.12 -46.28 -11.50
C VAL A 437 6.90 -45.39 -12.73
N GLY A 438 7.95 -45.14 -13.51
CA GLY A 438 7.86 -44.36 -14.75
C GLY A 438 6.91 -45.00 -15.75
N SER A 439 7.01 -46.33 -15.93
CA SER A 439 6.13 -47.11 -16.80
C SER A 439 4.66 -47.02 -16.38
N TRP A 440 4.36 -47.23 -15.08
CA TRP A 440 2.99 -47.11 -14.56
C TRP A 440 2.42 -45.70 -14.73
N ALA A 441 3.23 -44.68 -14.47
CA ALA A 441 2.83 -43.29 -14.67
C ALA A 441 2.56 -42.99 -16.16
N GLN A 442 3.40 -43.47 -17.06
CA GLN A 442 3.27 -43.26 -18.51
C GLN A 442 2.04 -43.97 -19.09
N GLU A 443 1.77 -45.20 -18.66
CA GLU A 443 0.56 -45.93 -19.05
C GLU A 443 -0.71 -45.20 -18.54
N HIS A 444 -0.63 -44.62 -17.34
CA HIS A 444 -1.72 -43.83 -16.79
C HIS A 444 -1.90 -42.48 -17.51
N ALA A 445 -0.81 -41.82 -17.91
CA ALA A 445 -0.86 -40.59 -18.69
C ALA A 445 -1.65 -40.77 -20.00
N ALA A 446 -1.48 -41.89 -20.70
CA ALA A 446 -2.27 -42.20 -21.89
C ALA A 446 -3.78 -42.30 -21.58
N ALA A 447 -4.14 -42.90 -20.44
CA ALA A 447 -5.53 -42.97 -19.99
C ALA A 447 -6.11 -41.59 -19.65
N LEU A 448 -5.35 -40.74 -18.97
CA LEU A 448 -5.74 -39.36 -18.68
C LEU A 448 -5.95 -38.54 -19.96
N ARG A 449 -5.07 -38.68 -20.97
CA ARG A 449 -5.26 -38.03 -22.28
C ARG A 449 -6.58 -38.43 -22.93
N SER A 450 -6.90 -39.72 -22.92
CA SER A 450 -8.15 -40.25 -23.47
C SER A 450 -9.38 -39.70 -22.71
N MET A 451 -9.38 -39.76 -21.37
CA MET A 451 -10.49 -39.31 -20.53
C MET A 451 -10.78 -37.81 -20.67
N PHE A 452 -9.75 -36.99 -20.83
CA PHE A 452 -9.87 -35.53 -20.91
C PHE A 452 -9.77 -34.98 -22.34
N ASN A 453 -9.73 -35.87 -23.35
CA ASN A 453 -9.63 -35.52 -24.77
C ASN A 453 -8.46 -34.58 -25.09
N LEU A 454 -7.28 -34.88 -24.53
CA LEU A 454 -6.03 -34.17 -24.81
C LEU A 454 -5.32 -34.86 -25.97
N LYS A 455 -5.17 -34.16 -27.11
CA LYS A 455 -4.51 -34.71 -28.30
C LYS A 455 -3.08 -34.17 -28.39
N ASP A 456 -2.09 -35.05 -28.27
CA ASP A 456 -0.66 -34.76 -28.46
C ASP A 456 -0.08 -33.61 -27.61
N GLU A 457 -0.82 -33.14 -26.62
CA GLU A 457 -0.37 -32.12 -25.67
C GLU A 457 0.45 -32.76 -24.53
N PRO A 458 1.54 -32.11 -24.09
CA PRO A 458 2.27 -32.53 -22.90
C PRO A 458 1.37 -32.39 -21.67
N LEU A 459 1.41 -33.37 -20.75
CA LEU A 459 0.55 -33.31 -19.56
C LEU A 459 0.92 -32.18 -18.60
N PHE A 460 2.20 -31.79 -18.60
CA PHE A 460 2.78 -30.76 -17.75
C PHE A 460 3.88 -30.01 -18.50
N LYS A 461 4.06 -28.73 -18.16
CA LYS A 461 5.22 -27.96 -18.60
C LYS A 461 6.49 -28.53 -17.97
N GLY A 462 7.37 -29.09 -18.80
CA GLY A 462 8.65 -29.65 -18.36
C GLY A 462 8.53 -30.97 -17.60
N LYS A 463 7.50 -31.79 -17.87
CA LYS A 463 7.20 -33.05 -17.17
C LYS A 463 6.74 -32.85 -15.72
N LEU A 464 6.11 -33.87 -15.15
CA LEU A 464 5.85 -33.95 -13.70
C LEU A 464 7.01 -34.70 -13.02
N ALA A 465 7.58 -34.14 -11.96
CA ALA A 465 8.51 -34.90 -11.13
C ALA A 465 7.76 -35.90 -10.25
N ILE A 466 8.23 -37.14 -10.15
CA ILE A 466 7.71 -38.15 -9.22
C ILE A 466 8.84 -38.52 -8.26
N PHE A 467 8.78 -38.00 -7.04
CA PHE A 467 9.70 -38.38 -5.96
C PHE A 467 9.28 -39.71 -5.37
N VAL A 468 10.20 -40.69 -5.36
CA VAL A 468 10.00 -42.03 -4.83
C VAL A 468 10.97 -42.26 -3.68
N PHE A 469 10.45 -42.34 -2.46
CA PHE A 469 11.25 -42.56 -1.26
C PHE A 469 11.21 -44.04 -0.89
N LYS A 470 12.37 -44.67 -0.68
CA LYS A 470 12.46 -46.10 -0.35
C LYS A 470 11.78 -46.48 0.97
N ASP A 471 11.63 -45.53 1.88
CA ASP A 471 11.12 -45.78 3.22
C ASP A 471 10.33 -44.58 3.77
N ARG A 472 9.71 -44.83 4.93
CA ARG A 472 8.89 -43.85 5.64
C ARG A 472 9.69 -42.61 6.08
N PHE A 473 10.93 -42.80 6.51
CA PHE A 473 11.77 -41.72 7.01
C PHE A 473 12.07 -40.73 5.89
N GLY A 474 12.46 -41.20 4.70
CA GLY A 474 12.71 -40.33 3.55
C GLY A 474 11.49 -39.50 3.18
N TYR A 475 10.30 -40.11 3.16
CA TYR A 475 9.06 -39.39 2.87
C TYR A 475 8.70 -38.35 3.97
N GLU A 476 8.84 -38.70 5.25
CA GLU A 476 8.59 -37.77 6.36
C GLU A 476 9.59 -36.61 6.38
N GLU A 477 10.88 -36.88 6.16
CA GLU A 477 11.91 -35.84 6.12
C GLU A 477 11.62 -34.84 5.01
N PHE A 478 11.34 -35.33 3.79
CA PHE A 478 10.95 -34.46 2.68
C PHE A 478 9.76 -33.56 3.04
N ASN A 479 8.73 -34.10 3.72
CA ASN A 479 7.58 -33.29 4.13
C ASN A 479 7.91 -32.30 5.24
N SER A 480 8.72 -32.69 6.21
CA SER A 480 9.17 -31.82 7.30
C SER A 480 10.01 -30.65 6.75
N THR A 481 10.95 -30.92 5.85
CA THR A 481 11.83 -29.88 5.30
C THR A 481 11.11 -28.98 4.30
N ILE A 482 10.37 -29.56 3.34
CA ILE A 482 9.79 -28.82 2.22
C ILE A 482 8.46 -28.18 2.59
N HIS A 483 7.63 -28.87 3.36
CA HIS A 483 6.27 -28.44 3.69
C HIS A 483 6.09 -28.01 5.15
N ARG A 484 7.09 -28.22 6.01
CA ARG A 484 7.03 -27.90 7.45
C ARG A 484 5.80 -28.51 8.13
N ARG A 485 5.49 -29.76 7.77
CA ARG A 485 4.35 -30.50 8.29
C ARG A 485 4.73 -31.93 8.65
N GLU A 486 4.11 -32.42 9.72
CA GLU A 486 4.05 -33.84 10.01
C GLU A 486 3.00 -34.52 9.13
N VAL A 487 3.23 -35.79 8.80
CA VAL A 487 2.35 -36.56 7.92
C VAL A 487 1.86 -37.80 8.65
N PRO A 488 0.54 -38.09 8.70
CA PRO A 488 0.04 -39.33 9.29
C PRO A 488 0.58 -40.58 8.59
N ARG A 489 0.62 -41.74 9.27
CA ARG A 489 1.16 -42.99 8.71
C ARG A 489 0.39 -43.51 7.52
N GLU A 490 -0.91 -43.22 7.49
CA GLU A 490 -1.85 -43.62 6.46
C GLU A 490 -1.69 -42.79 5.17
N VAL A 491 -0.97 -41.66 5.24
CA VAL A 491 -0.66 -40.83 4.08
C VAL A 491 0.71 -41.25 3.56
N VAL A 492 0.70 -41.93 2.42
CA VAL A 492 1.88 -42.52 1.75
C VAL A 492 2.24 -41.79 0.46
N GLY A 493 1.56 -40.69 0.17
CA GLY A 493 1.85 -39.87 -0.99
C GLY A 493 1.05 -38.57 -1.00
N HIS A 494 1.53 -37.62 -1.80
CA HIS A 494 0.83 -36.37 -2.10
C HIS A 494 1.30 -35.79 -3.43
N SER A 495 0.60 -34.76 -3.91
CA SER A 495 0.97 -34.03 -5.12
C SER A 495 0.85 -32.52 -4.91
N GLU A 496 1.81 -31.78 -5.45
CA GLU A 496 1.81 -30.31 -5.45
C GLU A 496 1.99 -29.80 -6.88
N VAL A 497 1.08 -28.93 -7.32
CA VAL A 497 1.18 -28.25 -8.60
C VAL A 497 0.77 -26.80 -8.42
N THR A 498 1.65 -25.88 -8.81
CA THR A 498 1.41 -24.44 -8.85
C THR A 498 0.72 -24.06 -10.17
N ALA A 499 -0.02 -22.96 -10.18
CA ALA A 499 -0.77 -22.51 -11.35
C ALA A 499 0.13 -22.23 -12.58
N ALA A 500 1.36 -21.75 -12.36
CA ALA A 500 2.33 -21.56 -13.45
C ALA A 500 3.10 -22.84 -13.81
N GLN A 501 2.89 -23.93 -13.07
CA GLN A 501 3.55 -25.24 -13.18
C GLN A 501 5.07 -25.22 -13.03
N ASP A 502 5.65 -24.11 -12.58
CA ASP A 502 7.05 -24.02 -12.20
C ASP A 502 7.39 -25.04 -11.12
N ARG A 503 6.50 -25.21 -10.14
CA ARG A 503 6.55 -26.31 -9.17
C ARG A 503 5.42 -27.29 -9.44
N ALA A 504 5.77 -28.49 -9.91
CA ALA A 504 4.84 -29.59 -10.19
C ALA A 504 5.53 -30.93 -9.88
N PHE A 505 5.08 -31.60 -8.82
CA PHE A 505 5.56 -32.94 -8.47
C PHE A 505 4.50 -33.79 -7.76
N ALA A 506 4.67 -35.10 -7.83
CA ALA A 506 4.09 -36.06 -6.90
C ALA A 506 5.22 -36.62 -6.03
N ALA A 507 4.94 -36.84 -4.75
CA ALA A 507 5.87 -37.40 -3.79
C ALA A 507 5.21 -38.62 -3.15
N VAL A 508 5.83 -39.79 -3.30
CA VAL A 508 5.29 -41.09 -2.89
C VAL A 508 6.32 -41.90 -2.12
N GLN A 509 5.87 -42.53 -1.04
CA GLN A 509 6.61 -43.57 -0.35
C GLN A 509 6.47 -44.89 -1.14
N ASP A 510 7.57 -45.62 -1.31
CA ASP A 510 7.53 -47.01 -1.74
C ASP A 510 6.94 -47.87 -0.60
N VAL A 511 5.74 -48.37 -0.83
CA VAL A 511 4.96 -49.17 0.13
C VAL A 511 4.92 -50.65 -0.24
N GLY A 512 5.72 -51.07 -1.22
CA GLY A 512 5.65 -52.40 -1.82
C GLY A 512 4.48 -52.54 -2.80
N ASP A 513 4.46 -53.65 -3.53
CA ASP A 513 3.47 -53.89 -4.59
C ASP A 513 2.17 -54.52 -4.06
N ASP A 514 2.25 -55.21 -2.93
CA ASP A 514 1.11 -55.88 -2.31
C ASP A 514 0.22 -54.86 -1.58
N ALA A 515 -1.06 -54.83 -1.97
CA ALA A 515 -2.06 -53.99 -1.33
C ALA A 515 -2.68 -54.70 -0.12
N ASP A 516 -2.90 -53.95 0.96
CA ASP A 516 -3.61 -54.39 2.16
C ASP A 516 -4.68 -53.34 2.57
N PRO A 517 -5.54 -53.58 3.57
CA PRO A 517 -6.58 -52.62 3.97
C PRO A 517 -6.10 -51.19 4.33
N HIS A 518 -4.81 -51.01 4.62
CA HIS A 518 -4.17 -49.76 5.01
C HIS A 518 -3.14 -49.26 3.98
N SER A 519 -2.54 -50.14 3.18
CA SER A 519 -1.57 -49.81 2.13
C SER A 519 -2.13 -50.00 0.71
N PRO A 520 -2.09 -48.98 -0.17
CA PRO A 520 -2.65 -49.08 -1.53
C PRO A 520 -1.87 -50.00 -2.48
N GLY A 521 -0.62 -50.32 -2.16
CA GLY A 521 0.35 -50.83 -3.13
C GLY A 521 0.91 -49.72 -4.03
N MET A 522 2.13 -49.90 -4.52
CA MET A 522 2.91 -48.83 -5.15
C MET A 522 2.27 -48.30 -6.44
N GLN A 523 1.76 -49.19 -7.31
CA GLN A 523 1.13 -48.78 -8.56
C GLN A 523 -0.09 -47.88 -8.32
N LEU A 524 -0.96 -48.25 -7.37
CA LEU A 524 -2.13 -47.44 -7.01
C LEU A 524 -1.70 -46.09 -6.40
N ASN A 525 -0.67 -46.08 -5.53
CA ASN A 525 -0.13 -44.86 -4.93
C ASN A 525 0.33 -43.85 -5.99
N VAL A 526 1.11 -44.32 -6.98
CA VAL A 526 1.59 -43.49 -8.10
C VAL A 526 0.41 -42.95 -8.91
N VAL A 527 -0.53 -43.81 -9.30
CA VAL A 527 -1.68 -43.42 -10.14
C VAL A 527 -2.58 -42.40 -9.41
N GLU A 528 -2.86 -42.58 -8.12
CA GLU A 528 -3.62 -41.62 -7.31
C GLU A 528 -3.00 -40.22 -7.39
N HIS A 529 -1.69 -40.11 -7.11
CA HIS A 529 -1.04 -38.82 -6.97
C HIS A 529 -0.66 -38.17 -8.30
N VAL A 530 -0.39 -38.94 -9.35
CA VAL A 530 -0.28 -38.42 -10.73
C VAL A 530 -1.61 -37.83 -11.18
N THR A 531 -2.73 -38.48 -10.88
CA THR A 531 -4.07 -37.94 -11.18
C THR A 531 -4.35 -36.67 -10.40
N GLY A 532 -4.03 -36.65 -9.10
CA GLY A 532 -4.17 -35.47 -8.27
C GLY A 532 -3.37 -34.28 -8.81
N ALA A 533 -2.13 -34.52 -9.26
CA ALA A 533 -1.30 -33.52 -9.91
C ALA A 533 -1.93 -33.01 -11.22
N PHE A 534 -2.39 -33.93 -12.07
CA PHE A 534 -3.01 -33.61 -13.35
C PHE A 534 -4.22 -32.68 -13.18
N LEU A 535 -5.09 -32.96 -12.21
CA LEU A 535 -6.29 -32.15 -11.97
C LEU A 535 -5.94 -30.73 -11.50
N LYS A 536 -4.83 -30.57 -10.74
CA LYS A 536 -4.36 -29.30 -10.18
C LYS A 536 -3.60 -28.41 -11.17
N ARG A 537 -3.26 -28.90 -12.37
CA ARG A 537 -2.26 -28.26 -13.25
C ARG A 537 -2.72 -26.95 -13.93
N ASP A 538 -4.02 -26.78 -14.14
CA ASP A 538 -4.56 -25.69 -14.97
C ASP A 538 -4.92 -24.43 -14.15
N GLY A 539 -4.45 -24.37 -12.91
CA GLY A 539 -4.85 -23.34 -11.94
C GLY A 539 -6.23 -23.62 -11.33
N GLY A 540 -6.61 -22.81 -10.34
CA GLY A 540 -7.86 -22.99 -9.58
C GLY A 540 -7.70 -23.80 -8.28
N SER A 541 -8.68 -23.69 -7.40
CA SER A 541 -8.67 -24.31 -6.08
C SER A 541 -9.35 -25.68 -6.13
N ILE A 542 -8.71 -26.66 -6.77
CA ILE A 542 -9.18 -28.06 -6.73
C ILE A 542 -9.18 -28.54 -5.26
N PRO A 543 -10.33 -28.95 -4.69
CA PRO A 543 -10.38 -29.47 -3.34
C PRO A 543 -9.61 -30.78 -3.20
N ASP A 544 -8.99 -31.02 -2.04
CA ASP A 544 -8.17 -32.23 -1.84
C ASP A 544 -9.01 -33.51 -1.88
N TRP A 545 -10.26 -33.46 -1.41
CA TRP A 545 -11.20 -34.59 -1.54
C TRP A 545 -11.46 -34.95 -3.00
N LEU A 546 -11.50 -33.93 -3.89
CA LEU A 546 -11.75 -34.14 -5.32
C LEU A 546 -10.49 -34.69 -5.99
N ALA A 547 -9.32 -34.09 -5.72
CA ALA A 547 -8.06 -34.53 -6.29
C ALA A 547 -7.74 -35.99 -5.90
N ARG A 548 -7.82 -36.30 -4.60
CA ARG A 548 -7.54 -37.65 -4.09
C ARG A 548 -8.63 -38.65 -4.46
N GLY A 549 -9.89 -38.25 -4.34
CA GLY A 549 -11.04 -39.10 -4.64
C GLY A 549 -11.11 -39.48 -6.12
N ALA A 550 -10.88 -38.53 -7.02
CA ALA A 550 -10.82 -38.80 -8.46
C ALA A 550 -9.61 -39.66 -8.83
N GLY A 551 -8.46 -39.41 -8.20
CA GLY A 551 -7.28 -40.28 -8.34
C GLY A 551 -7.58 -41.73 -8.00
N LEU A 552 -8.17 -41.97 -6.83
CA LEU A 552 -8.59 -43.31 -6.40
C LEU A 552 -9.66 -43.92 -7.30
N ALA A 553 -10.68 -43.14 -7.71
CA ALA A 553 -11.76 -43.63 -8.55
C ALA A 553 -11.29 -44.03 -9.95
N ILE A 554 -10.39 -43.24 -10.55
CA ILE A 554 -9.82 -43.55 -11.86
C ILE A 554 -8.87 -44.74 -11.76
N ALA A 555 -8.04 -44.79 -10.72
CA ALA A 555 -7.14 -45.92 -10.48
C ALA A 555 -7.90 -47.24 -10.28
N ALA A 556 -9.02 -47.20 -9.55
CA ALA A 556 -9.87 -48.35 -9.27
C ALA A 556 -10.34 -49.07 -10.55
N GLY A 557 -10.67 -48.30 -11.60
CA GLY A 557 -11.14 -48.86 -12.87
C GLY A 557 -10.10 -49.67 -13.64
N LYS A 558 -8.81 -49.57 -13.26
CA LYS A 558 -7.69 -50.30 -13.88
C LYS A 558 -7.17 -51.49 -13.06
N LEU A 559 -7.58 -51.62 -11.79
CA LEU A 559 -7.10 -52.69 -10.92
C LEU A 559 -7.84 -54.01 -11.22
N LYS A 560 -7.13 -55.14 -11.11
CA LYS A 560 -7.75 -56.48 -11.09
C LYS A 560 -8.74 -56.57 -9.92
N GLU A 561 -9.85 -57.30 -10.09
CA GLU A 561 -10.80 -57.56 -9.01
C GLU A 561 -10.06 -58.05 -7.74
N GLY A 562 -10.32 -57.43 -6.58
CA GLY A 562 -9.80 -57.91 -5.29
C GLY A 562 -8.75 -57.05 -4.57
N ASN A 563 -8.47 -55.81 -4.97
CA ASN A 563 -7.58 -54.93 -4.20
C ASN A 563 -8.15 -54.66 -2.78
N ALA A 564 -7.43 -55.12 -1.75
CA ALA A 564 -7.87 -55.08 -0.35
C ALA A 564 -7.99 -53.65 0.21
N TYR A 565 -7.12 -52.74 -0.21
CA TYR A 565 -7.19 -51.33 0.13
C TYR A 565 -8.49 -50.71 -0.37
N MET A 566 -8.79 -50.89 -1.66
CA MET A 566 -10.01 -50.38 -2.29
C MET A 566 -11.28 -50.96 -1.65
N ALA A 567 -11.25 -52.24 -1.25
CA ALA A 567 -12.35 -52.88 -0.53
C ALA A 567 -12.58 -52.28 0.87
N ALA A 568 -11.52 -51.81 1.53
CA ALA A 568 -11.58 -51.19 2.85
C ALA A 568 -12.02 -49.71 2.82
N LEU A 569 -11.79 -48.99 1.71
CA LEU A 569 -12.06 -47.54 1.61
C LEU A 569 -13.48 -47.15 1.97
N ARG A 570 -14.51 -47.90 1.53
CA ARG A 570 -15.92 -47.57 1.85
C ARG A 570 -16.21 -47.67 3.35
N GLY A 571 -15.60 -48.64 4.04
CA GLY A 571 -15.72 -48.78 5.49
C GLY A 571 -15.09 -47.60 6.20
N ARG A 572 -13.82 -47.30 5.87
CA ARG A 572 -13.06 -46.17 6.42
C ARG A 572 -13.75 -44.82 6.19
N ALA A 573 -14.27 -44.58 5.00
CA ALA A 573 -15.02 -43.36 4.70
C ALA A 573 -16.25 -43.21 5.59
N GLY A 574 -17.00 -44.30 5.83
CA GLY A 574 -18.15 -44.26 6.72
C GLY A 574 -17.79 -44.06 8.19
N ASP A 575 -16.67 -44.63 8.66
CA ASP A 575 -16.14 -44.35 10.00
C ASP A 575 -15.73 -42.88 10.15
N ALA A 576 -14.98 -42.36 9.18
CA ALA A 576 -14.52 -40.98 9.18
C ALA A 576 -15.68 -39.97 9.12
N LEU A 577 -16.72 -40.23 8.31
CA LEU A 577 -17.93 -39.39 8.26
C LEU A 577 -18.68 -39.37 9.59
N ARG A 578 -18.74 -40.50 10.32
CA ARG A 578 -19.33 -40.55 11.67
C ARG A 578 -18.50 -39.76 12.68
N GLN A 579 -17.17 -39.85 12.59
CA GLN A 579 -16.25 -39.17 13.50
C GLN A 579 -16.19 -37.66 13.26
N ALA A 580 -16.36 -37.22 12.01
CA ALA A 580 -16.31 -35.81 11.63
C ALA A 580 -17.44 -34.96 12.24
N ASN A 581 -18.56 -35.57 12.65
CA ASN A 581 -19.72 -34.92 13.27
C ASN A 581 -20.12 -33.59 12.57
N LEU A 582 -20.25 -33.65 11.24
CA LEU A 582 -20.52 -32.48 10.40
C LEU A 582 -21.82 -31.79 10.85
N THR A 583 -21.72 -30.49 11.17
CA THR A 583 -22.89 -29.68 11.57
C THR A 583 -23.69 -29.22 10.36
N ASP A 584 -23.03 -28.89 9.25
CA ASP A 584 -23.66 -28.68 7.95
C ASP A 584 -23.25 -29.81 6.97
N PRO A 585 -24.20 -30.56 6.40
CA PRO A 585 -23.90 -31.56 5.37
C PRO A 585 -23.17 -30.99 4.14
N ALA A 586 -23.27 -29.68 3.87
CA ALA A 586 -22.49 -29.03 2.81
C ALA A 586 -20.98 -29.05 3.06
N ASP A 587 -20.53 -29.18 4.31
CA ASP A 587 -19.13 -29.16 4.68
C ASP A 587 -18.33 -30.34 4.10
N VAL A 588 -19.00 -31.41 3.69
CA VAL A 588 -18.33 -32.53 2.99
C VAL A 588 -17.60 -32.09 1.71
N PHE A 589 -18.01 -30.97 1.10
CA PHE A 589 -17.39 -30.40 -0.09
C PHE A 589 -16.27 -29.39 0.21
N ASN A 590 -16.05 -29.04 1.48
CA ASN A 590 -15.07 -28.06 1.91
C ASN A 590 -13.75 -28.75 2.32
N ASN A 591 -12.62 -28.07 2.08
CA ASN A 591 -11.31 -28.52 2.58
C ASN A 591 -11.20 -28.31 4.10
N GLY A 592 -10.32 -29.07 4.74
CA GLY A 592 -9.99 -28.91 6.16
C GLY A 592 -10.99 -29.53 7.14
N GLN A 593 -12.02 -30.20 6.65
CA GLN A 593 -13.06 -30.83 7.48
C GLN A 593 -12.68 -32.24 7.97
N PHE A 594 -11.70 -32.87 7.32
CA PHE A 594 -11.30 -34.25 7.59
C PHE A 594 -9.80 -34.33 7.84
N SER A 595 -9.39 -35.33 8.62
CA SER A 595 -7.98 -35.61 8.83
C SER A 595 -7.31 -35.95 7.49
N PRO A 596 -6.00 -35.66 7.30
CA PRO A 596 -5.31 -35.99 6.04
C PRO A 596 -5.43 -37.47 5.63
N ALA A 597 -5.55 -38.38 6.60
CA ALA A 597 -5.74 -39.81 6.38
C ALA A 597 -7.13 -40.17 5.82
N ASP A 598 -8.14 -39.35 6.09
CA ASP A 598 -9.54 -39.61 5.75
C ASP A 598 -9.98 -38.93 4.45
N ILE A 599 -9.24 -37.92 3.98
CA ILE A 599 -9.54 -37.18 2.73
C ILE A 599 -9.63 -38.14 1.54
N GLY A 600 -8.72 -39.10 1.42
CA GLY A 600 -8.72 -40.08 0.32
C GLY A 600 -9.97 -40.97 0.33
N PRO A 601 -10.23 -41.73 1.42
CA PRO A 601 -11.42 -42.56 1.55
C PRO A 601 -12.74 -41.80 1.33
N ILE A 602 -12.93 -40.65 1.99
CA ILE A 602 -14.15 -39.85 1.84
C ILE A 602 -14.27 -39.33 0.41
N GLY A 603 -13.17 -38.78 -0.13
CA GLY A 603 -13.10 -38.30 -1.50
C GLY A 603 -13.49 -39.37 -2.51
N TYR A 604 -13.01 -40.61 -2.36
CA TYR A 604 -13.36 -41.72 -3.26
C TYR A 604 -14.86 -42.01 -3.25
N VAL A 605 -15.47 -42.14 -2.06
CA VAL A 605 -16.90 -42.42 -1.93
C VAL A 605 -17.75 -41.23 -2.44
N LEU A 606 -17.29 -40.00 -2.21
CA LEU A 606 -17.95 -38.79 -2.69
C LEU A 606 -17.89 -38.68 -4.22
N VAL A 607 -16.74 -38.97 -4.83
CA VAL A 607 -16.59 -38.99 -6.28
C VAL A 607 -17.44 -40.10 -6.92
N ASP A 608 -17.43 -41.32 -6.37
CA ASP A 608 -18.32 -42.41 -6.79
C ASP A 608 -19.80 -42.00 -6.71
N TYR A 609 -20.20 -41.33 -5.63
CA TYR A 609 -21.55 -40.79 -5.48
C TYR A 609 -21.89 -39.77 -6.57
N LEU A 610 -21.03 -38.77 -6.80
CA LEU A 610 -21.23 -37.73 -7.80
C LEU A 610 -21.31 -38.31 -9.23
N LEU A 611 -20.45 -39.28 -9.54
CA LEU A 611 -20.48 -40.01 -10.81
C LEU A 611 -21.80 -40.76 -11.00
N ARG A 612 -22.37 -41.38 -9.96
CA ARG A 612 -23.69 -42.03 -10.04
C ARG A 612 -24.84 -41.05 -10.21
N GLN A 613 -24.75 -39.85 -9.63
CA GLN A 613 -25.79 -38.82 -9.74
C GLN A 613 -25.82 -38.14 -11.12
N GLY A 614 -24.67 -37.97 -11.77
CA GLY A 614 -24.56 -37.13 -12.97
C GLY A 614 -23.85 -37.74 -14.17
N GLY A 615 -23.24 -38.91 -14.02
CA GLY A 615 -22.36 -39.52 -15.01
C GLY A 615 -21.02 -38.80 -15.18
N ALA A 616 -20.13 -39.39 -15.98
CA ALA A 616 -18.79 -38.85 -16.24
C ALA A 616 -18.80 -37.45 -16.87
N GLY A 617 -19.80 -37.15 -17.70
CA GLY A 617 -19.92 -35.85 -18.37
C GLY A 617 -20.13 -34.69 -17.39
N ARG A 618 -21.08 -34.81 -16.46
CA ARG A 618 -21.30 -33.78 -15.41
C ARG A 618 -20.12 -33.72 -14.45
N PHE A 619 -19.54 -34.85 -14.09
CA PHE A 619 -18.35 -34.85 -13.24
C PHE A 619 -17.18 -34.10 -13.89
N GLY A 620 -16.93 -34.31 -15.18
CA GLY A 620 -15.92 -33.54 -15.93
C GLY A 620 -16.20 -32.03 -15.95
N GLN A 621 -17.48 -31.63 -16.06
CA GLN A 621 -17.87 -30.22 -15.93
C GLN A 621 -17.59 -29.68 -14.52
N LEU A 622 -17.87 -30.46 -13.47
CA LEU A 622 -17.57 -30.07 -12.09
C LEU A 622 -16.08 -29.79 -11.90
N VAL A 623 -15.21 -30.67 -12.39
CA VAL A 623 -13.75 -30.47 -12.36
C VAL A 623 -13.38 -29.15 -13.04
N LYS A 624 -13.90 -28.89 -14.25
CA LYS A 624 -13.63 -27.63 -14.97
C LYS A 624 -14.09 -26.39 -14.20
N ARG A 625 -15.21 -26.44 -13.48
CA ARG A 625 -15.67 -25.32 -12.63
C ARG A 625 -14.66 -25.03 -11.52
N PHE A 626 -14.15 -26.06 -10.83
CA PHE A 626 -13.12 -25.86 -9.81
C PHE A 626 -11.79 -25.36 -10.38
N GLN A 627 -11.38 -25.82 -11.56
CA GLN A 627 -10.19 -25.30 -12.26
C GLN A 627 -10.38 -23.82 -12.64
N ALA A 628 -11.60 -23.40 -12.96
CA ALA A 628 -11.93 -21.99 -13.18
C ALA A 628 -12.00 -21.15 -11.88
N GLY A 629 -11.79 -21.76 -10.70
CA GLY A 629 -11.78 -21.08 -9.41
C GLY A 629 -13.14 -20.93 -8.73
N ASP A 630 -14.16 -21.65 -9.19
CA ASP A 630 -15.47 -21.63 -8.54
C ASP A 630 -15.43 -22.18 -7.11
N THR A 631 -16.26 -21.61 -6.24
CA THR A 631 -16.54 -22.19 -4.92
C THR A 631 -17.36 -23.48 -5.05
N PRO A 632 -17.33 -24.38 -4.04
CA PRO A 632 -18.19 -25.57 -4.04
C PRO A 632 -19.67 -25.24 -4.28
N GLN A 633 -20.15 -24.14 -3.71
CA GLN A 633 -21.51 -23.63 -3.93
C GLN A 633 -21.78 -23.36 -5.41
N ALA A 634 -20.95 -22.54 -6.06
CA ALA A 634 -21.14 -22.16 -7.46
C ALA A 634 -20.99 -23.36 -8.40
N ALA A 635 -19.98 -24.20 -8.17
CA ALA A 635 -19.69 -25.36 -8.99
C ALA A 635 -20.82 -26.40 -8.93
N ILE A 636 -21.29 -26.75 -7.73
CA ILE A 636 -22.35 -27.76 -7.54
C ILE A 636 -23.68 -27.26 -8.09
N GLN A 637 -24.05 -26.00 -7.81
CA GLN A 637 -25.30 -25.43 -8.28
C GLN A 637 -25.36 -25.35 -9.80
N SER A 638 -24.25 -24.99 -10.44
CA SER A 638 -24.14 -24.93 -11.90
C SER A 638 -24.27 -26.31 -12.56
N VAL A 639 -23.60 -27.33 -12.01
CA VAL A 639 -23.45 -28.63 -12.68
C VAL A 639 -24.54 -29.64 -12.30
N TYR A 640 -24.90 -29.72 -11.02
CA TYR A 640 -25.88 -30.68 -10.50
C TYR A 640 -27.25 -30.06 -10.27
N GLN A 641 -27.43 -28.76 -10.53
CA GLN A 641 -28.70 -28.04 -10.41
C GLN A 641 -29.35 -28.19 -9.02
N THR A 642 -28.51 -28.27 -7.98
CA THR A 642 -28.93 -28.47 -6.58
C THR A 642 -28.00 -27.68 -5.65
N THR A 643 -28.38 -27.53 -4.39
CA THR A 643 -27.53 -26.89 -3.39
C THR A 643 -26.53 -27.89 -2.79
N PRO A 644 -25.31 -27.45 -2.39
CA PRO A 644 -24.37 -28.31 -1.67
C PRO A 644 -24.98 -28.95 -0.43
N ARG A 645 -25.84 -28.23 0.30
CA ARG A 645 -26.50 -28.78 1.49
C ARG A 645 -27.43 -29.93 1.16
N GLN A 646 -28.26 -29.80 0.13
CA GLN A 646 -29.14 -30.89 -0.31
C GLN A 646 -28.33 -32.09 -0.80
N LEU A 647 -27.35 -31.85 -1.67
CA LEU A 647 -26.51 -32.92 -2.22
C LEU A 647 -25.68 -33.62 -1.13
N GLY A 648 -25.13 -32.85 -0.19
CA GLY A 648 -24.40 -33.34 0.97
C GLY A 648 -25.27 -34.15 1.91
N THR A 649 -26.52 -33.72 2.14
CA THR A 649 -27.49 -34.48 2.95
C THR A 649 -27.75 -35.85 2.34
N THR A 650 -28.05 -35.91 1.04
CA THR A 650 -28.28 -37.18 0.33
C THR A 650 -27.04 -38.07 0.31
N PHE A 651 -25.85 -37.48 0.18
CA PHE A 651 -24.58 -38.19 0.24
C PHE A 651 -24.38 -38.84 1.62
N VAL A 652 -24.43 -38.06 2.71
CA VAL A 652 -24.20 -38.54 4.08
C VAL A 652 -25.18 -39.64 4.46
N GLN A 653 -26.46 -39.52 4.07
CA GLN A 653 -27.46 -40.57 4.25
C GLN A 653 -27.11 -41.86 3.49
N SER A 654 -26.73 -41.75 2.21
CA SER A 654 -26.37 -42.91 1.39
C SER A 654 -25.11 -43.64 1.91
N ALA A 655 -24.11 -42.89 2.37
CA ALA A 655 -22.88 -43.43 2.94
C ALA A 655 -23.14 -44.15 4.27
N SER A 656 -24.07 -43.63 5.08
CA SER A 656 -24.49 -44.25 6.34
C SER A 656 -25.24 -45.58 6.14
N LEU A 657 -26.07 -45.67 5.09
CA LEU A 657 -26.81 -46.90 4.75
C LEU A 657 -25.90 -48.00 4.17
N ALA A 658 -24.89 -47.63 3.37
CA ALA A 658 -23.95 -48.57 2.78
C ALA A 658 -23.07 -49.30 3.83
N THR A 659 -22.86 -48.71 5.00
CA THR A 659 -22.05 -49.30 6.09
C THR A 659 -22.85 -50.16 7.08
N SER A 660 -24.17 -49.96 7.18
CA SER A 660 -25.05 -50.74 8.08
C SER A 660 -25.48 -52.09 7.51
N GLY A 661 -25.49 -52.26 6.18
CA GLY A 661 -25.94 -53.47 5.49
C GLY A 661 -25.09 -54.74 5.69
N LYS A 662 -23.89 -54.66 6.30
CA LYS A 662 -23.03 -55.84 6.54
C LYS A 662 -23.19 -56.50 7.91
N LYS A 663 -23.98 -55.94 8.84
CA LYS A 663 -24.20 -56.55 10.18
C LYS A 663 -25.49 -57.39 10.31
N ALA A 664 -26.32 -57.52 9.27
CA ALA A 664 -27.65 -58.16 9.36
C ALA A 664 -27.80 -59.51 8.63
N LYS A 665 -26.70 -60.26 8.41
CA LYS A 665 -26.75 -61.66 7.93
C LYS A 665 -25.82 -62.58 8.73
N LYS A 666 -26.08 -62.68 10.04
CA LYS A 666 -25.73 -63.85 10.88
C LYS A 666 -26.78 -63.92 11.98
N GLY A 667 -27.78 -64.78 11.78
CA GLY A 667 -28.82 -65.04 12.79
C GLY A 667 -30.23 -65.11 12.22
N SER A 668 -30.53 -66.19 11.50
CA SER A 668 -31.82 -66.91 11.57
C SER A 668 -31.59 -68.30 11.03
#